data_AF-A0A436RMZ3-F1
#
_entry.id   AF-A0A436RMZ3-F1
#
_cell.length_a   1.000
_cell.length_b   1.000
_cell.length_c   1.000
_cell.angle_alpha   90.00
_cell.angle_beta   90.00
_cell.angle_gamma   90.00
#
_symmetry.space_group_name_H-M   'P 1'
#
loop_
_entity.id
_entity.type
_entity.pdbx_description
1 polymer ?
#
loop_
_entity_poly.entity_id
_entity_poly.type
_entity_poly.pdbx_seq_one_letter_code
_entity_poly.pdbx_strand_id
1 'polypeptide(L)'
;YYDYYQPEAYVPRTDTYIEKESSINEQIDRMRHSATRSLLERDDVIIVASVSCIYGIGSVETYTAMTFQMQVGNRLDQRSLLADLVAQQYKRQDINFVRGSFRVRGDTIEIFPAHLEDRAWRISMFGDEIESITEFDPLTGQKTGELKSVKIYANSHYVTPRPTLNQAIKSIKEELKYRLQELEKAGRLLEAQRLEQRTRFDLEMLEATGSCAGIENYSRYLTGRAPGEPPPTLFEYVPDNALIFIDESHVTVPQIGGMYRGDFRRKATLAEYGFRLPSCMDNRPLRFEEWDAMRPLSVAVSATPGGWELEQSGGVFAEQVIRPTGLIDPPVEVRPAKSQVDDVVGEIRETTRLGYRTLVTVLTKRMAEDLTEYLHENGIRVRYMHSDIDTLERIEILRDLRLGAFDVLVGINLLREGLDIPECGFVAILDADKEGFLRSETSLIQTIGRAARNVDGKVILYADQITGSMERAMAETNRRREKQMEWNAANGITPESVKSRIADILDSVYEKDHVRADISQFTDDAGAMIGNNLKTHLEALDKQMRDAAANLDFEKAARVRDEIKRLREMELAISDDPLAREVESQSPASGREKGKHNKGVARHRTAEEQERFRRLDEARAAEEAAKAARPNMFRKPHLDEMGADGAVPLKKPLFAKPWLDDMGPGTDMTTPAGAVSRSLFKKQTAQEAHGSDFGIPGDRTKPLFRKNSLDEMTVRRTEKPVEGKVPAKPKPISPLVGEMSGRTEGGAKERDDPSKPIVRQRSGIGSYEDPADERRQKRRPGKTGRPGH
;
A
#
# COMPACT_ATOMS: atom_id res chain seq x y z
N TYR A 1 -2.26 1.35 5.88
CA TYR A 1 -2.77 1.74 7.22
C TYR A 1 -1.69 1.48 8.24
N TYR A 2 -1.09 0.29 8.21
CA TYR A 2 0.01 -0.06 9.10
C TYR A 2 1.37 0.29 8.48
N ASP A 3 2.31 0.76 9.30
CA ASP A 3 3.75 0.80 8.96
C ASP A 3 4.35 -0.61 8.99
N TYR A 4 3.88 -1.41 9.93
CA TYR A 4 4.22 -2.81 10.07
C TYR A 4 2.96 -3.61 10.40
N TYR A 5 2.75 -4.72 9.71
CA TYR A 5 1.61 -5.60 9.97
C TYR A 5 1.99 -7.07 9.83
N GLN A 6 1.95 -7.77 10.95
CA GLN A 6 2.03 -9.21 11.03
C GLN A 6 0.64 -9.77 11.36
N PRO A 7 0.03 -10.56 10.45
CA PRO A 7 -1.27 -11.14 10.73
C PRO A 7 -1.16 -12.27 11.75
N GLU A 8 -2.23 -12.45 12.54
CA GLU A 8 -2.40 -13.66 13.36
C GLU A 8 -2.33 -14.90 12.47
N ALA A 9 -1.49 -15.88 12.80
CA ALA A 9 -1.35 -17.09 12.02
C ALA A 9 -0.96 -18.27 12.91
N TYR A 10 -1.25 -19.48 12.42
CA TYR A 10 -0.78 -20.70 13.05
C TYR A 10 -0.12 -21.58 11.99
N VAL A 11 1.07 -22.09 12.29
CA VAL A 11 1.85 -22.95 11.40
C VAL A 11 1.83 -24.37 11.98
N PRO A 12 0.96 -25.27 11.48
CA PRO A 12 0.79 -26.60 12.08
C PRO A 12 2.05 -27.46 12.03
N ARG A 13 2.91 -27.24 11.03
CA ARG A 13 4.14 -28.02 10.83
C ARG A 13 5.15 -27.81 11.96
N THR A 14 5.17 -26.63 12.56
CA THR A 14 6.10 -26.24 13.63
C THR A 14 5.39 -25.99 14.96
N ASP A 15 4.07 -26.24 15.02
CA ASP A 15 3.21 -25.92 16.17
C ASP A 15 3.43 -24.48 16.69
N THR A 16 3.62 -23.54 15.76
CA THR A 16 3.96 -22.15 16.10
C THR A 16 2.74 -21.26 15.90
N TYR A 17 2.28 -20.66 16.98
CA TYR A 17 1.30 -19.58 16.94
C TYR A 17 2.03 -18.24 16.81
N ILE A 18 1.60 -17.46 15.83
CA ILE A 18 2.13 -16.13 15.52
C ILE A 18 1.07 -15.13 15.94
N GLU A 19 1.41 -14.29 16.92
CA GLU A 19 0.55 -13.22 17.38
C GLU A 19 0.40 -12.11 16.35
N LYS A 20 -0.74 -11.42 16.41
CA LYS A 20 -0.95 -10.22 15.62
C LYS A 20 -0.08 -9.11 16.22
N GLU A 21 0.85 -8.61 15.42
CA GLU A 21 1.64 -7.43 15.75
C GLU A 21 1.41 -6.38 14.66
N SER A 22 1.09 -5.15 15.05
CA SER A 22 0.84 -4.09 14.08
C SER A 22 1.16 -2.72 14.64
N SER A 23 1.86 -1.91 13.84
CA SER A 23 2.06 -0.49 14.09
C SER A 23 1.18 0.32 13.15
N ILE A 24 0.33 1.17 13.71
CA ILE A 24 -0.60 2.01 12.94
C ILE A 24 0.13 3.29 12.54
N ASN A 25 0.11 3.60 11.24
CA ASN A 25 0.57 4.88 10.76
C ASN A 25 -0.54 5.92 10.92
N GLU A 26 -0.32 6.91 11.79
CA GLU A 26 -1.31 7.95 12.08
C GLU A 26 -1.67 8.79 10.84
N GLN A 27 -0.72 9.06 9.94
CA GLN A 27 -0.98 9.82 8.73
C GLN A 27 -1.89 9.05 7.76
N ILE A 28 -1.65 7.74 7.59
CA ILE A 28 -2.50 6.91 6.73
C ILE A 28 -3.90 6.75 7.33
N ASP A 29 -4.01 6.58 8.65
CA ASP A 29 -5.29 6.55 9.35
C ASP A 29 -6.12 7.82 9.10
N ARG A 30 -5.48 8.99 9.21
CA ARG A 30 -6.10 10.28 8.90
C ARG A 30 -6.61 10.34 7.47
N MET A 31 -5.78 9.93 6.51
CA MET A 31 -6.16 9.92 5.09
C MET A 31 -7.36 9.00 4.84
N ARG A 32 -7.46 7.87 5.54
CA ARG A 32 -8.63 6.98 5.46
C ARG A 32 -9.90 7.66 6.00
N HIS A 33 -9.81 8.32 7.15
CA HIS A 33 -10.93 9.09 7.70
C HIS A 33 -11.35 10.23 6.79
N SER A 34 -10.38 10.94 6.21
CA SER A 34 -10.62 12.01 5.22
C SER A 34 -11.32 11.48 3.97
N ALA A 35 -10.90 10.32 3.45
CA ALA A 35 -11.50 9.68 2.28
C ALA A 35 -12.97 9.30 2.53
N THR A 36 -13.27 8.58 3.61
CA THR A 36 -14.65 8.15 3.93
C THR A 36 -15.57 9.34 4.23
N ARG A 37 -15.04 10.39 4.88
CA ARG A 37 -15.79 11.63 5.12
C ARG A 37 -16.08 12.35 3.81
N SER A 38 -15.09 12.50 2.95
CA SER A 38 -15.23 13.24 1.69
C SER A 38 -16.32 12.63 0.81
N LEU A 39 -16.39 11.29 0.71
CA LEU A 39 -17.46 10.59 -0.01
C LEU A 39 -18.88 10.88 0.53
N LEU A 40 -19.02 11.24 1.81
CA LEU A 40 -20.31 11.52 2.42
C LEU A 40 -20.69 13.02 2.39
N GLU A 41 -19.73 13.91 2.17
CA GLU A 41 -19.96 15.35 2.24
C GLU A 41 -19.98 16.04 0.87
N ARG A 42 -19.38 15.42 -0.16
CA ARG A 42 -19.16 16.07 -1.45
C ARG A 42 -19.01 15.08 -2.61
N ASP A 43 -19.28 15.56 -3.83
CA ASP A 43 -19.20 14.75 -5.06
C ASP A 43 -17.86 14.91 -5.82
N ASP A 44 -17.10 15.98 -5.54
CA ASP A 44 -15.80 16.30 -6.17
C ASP A 44 -14.64 15.56 -5.48
N VAL A 45 -14.70 14.23 -5.46
CA VAL A 45 -13.76 13.39 -4.71
C VAL A 45 -12.99 12.45 -5.63
N ILE A 46 -11.65 12.48 -5.51
CA ILE A 46 -10.77 11.48 -6.10
C ILE A 46 -10.07 10.75 -4.95
N ILE A 47 -10.23 9.43 -4.89
CA ILE A 47 -9.55 8.58 -3.91
C ILE A 47 -8.61 7.65 -4.64
N VAL A 48 -7.33 7.74 -4.31
CA VAL A 48 -6.33 6.73 -4.68
C VAL A 48 -6.28 5.72 -3.56
N ALA A 49 -6.60 4.46 -3.86
CA ALA A 49 -6.65 3.38 -2.88
C ALA A 49 -5.87 2.16 -3.37
N SER A 50 -5.19 1.49 -2.45
CA SER A 50 -4.71 0.12 -2.67
C SER A 50 -5.85 -0.88 -2.57
N VAL A 51 -5.56 -2.18 -2.68
CA VAL A 51 -6.51 -3.26 -2.37
C VAL A 51 -7.10 -3.19 -0.96
N SER A 52 -6.67 -2.27 -0.10
CA SER A 52 -7.41 -1.96 1.14
C SER A 52 -8.88 -1.54 0.89
N CYS A 53 -9.25 -1.09 -0.32
CA CYS A 53 -10.64 -0.71 -0.63
C CYS A 53 -11.62 -1.89 -0.62
N ILE A 54 -11.14 -3.12 -0.80
CA ILE A 54 -11.94 -4.35 -0.74
C ILE A 54 -11.94 -5.01 0.64
N TYR A 55 -11.28 -4.41 1.65
CA TYR A 55 -11.29 -4.91 3.01
C TYR A 55 -12.44 -4.31 3.83
N GLY A 56 -12.89 -5.09 4.81
CA GLY A 56 -13.96 -4.72 5.72
C GLY A 56 -13.66 -3.41 6.47
N ILE A 57 -14.59 -2.46 6.42
CA ILE A 57 -14.67 -1.24 7.23
C ILE A 57 -16.05 -1.20 7.91
N GLY A 58 -16.30 -0.25 8.82
CA GLY A 58 -17.65 -0.11 9.37
C GLY A 58 -18.69 0.24 8.32
N SER A 59 -19.94 -0.16 8.54
CA SER A 59 -21.02 0.13 7.59
C SER A 59 -21.28 1.63 7.50
N VAL A 60 -21.73 2.08 6.33
CA VAL A 60 -22.07 3.49 6.07
C VAL A 60 -23.16 3.96 7.04
N GLU A 61 -24.16 3.11 7.31
CA GLU A 61 -25.25 3.45 8.23
C GLU A 61 -24.74 3.67 9.64
N THR A 62 -23.86 2.79 10.12
CA THR A 62 -23.30 2.89 11.48
C THR A 62 -22.41 4.12 11.59
N TYR A 63 -21.56 4.35 10.58
CA TYR A 63 -20.67 5.49 10.55
C TYR A 63 -21.43 6.83 10.49
N THR A 64 -22.50 6.89 9.70
CA THR A 64 -23.34 8.09 9.53
C THR A 64 -24.25 8.33 10.73
N ALA A 65 -24.86 7.28 11.28
CA ALA A 65 -25.74 7.36 12.46
C ALA A 65 -25.00 7.82 13.72
N MET A 66 -23.69 7.56 13.78
CA MET A 66 -22.81 7.97 14.86
C MET A 66 -22.25 9.39 14.66
N THR A 67 -22.64 10.11 13.60
CA THR A 67 -22.29 11.52 13.46
C THR A 67 -23.26 12.40 14.24
N PHE A 68 -22.74 13.42 14.93
CA PHE A 68 -23.57 14.47 15.49
C PHE A 68 -23.05 15.84 15.05
N GLN A 69 -24.00 16.74 14.78
CA GLN A 69 -23.73 18.09 14.32
C GLN A 69 -23.93 19.06 15.48
N MET A 70 -23.00 20.00 15.60
CA MET A 70 -23.08 21.09 16.57
C MET A 70 -23.11 22.40 15.80
N GLN A 71 -24.02 23.29 16.19
CA GLN A 71 -24.15 24.63 15.62
C GLN A 71 -24.14 25.66 16.75
N VAL A 72 -23.64 26.86 16.44
CA VAL A 72 -23.72 28.00 17.36
C VAL A 72 -25.20 28.25 17.71
N GLY A 73 -25.49 28.43 19.01
CA GLY A 73 -26.84 28.57 19.55
C GLY A 73 -27.55 27.25 19.90
N ASN A 74 -26.92 26.08 19.70
CA ASN A 74 -27.51 24.82 20.18
C ASN A 74 -27.45 24.73 21.71
N ARG A 75 -28.54 24.23 22.30
CA ARG A 75 -28.61 23.89 23.73
C ARG A 75 -28.17 22.45 23.95
N LEU A 76 -27.01 22.27 24.58
CA LEU A 76 -26.38 20.98 24.85
C LEU A 76 -25.80 21.01 26.27
N ASP A 77 -26.13 20.00 27.08
CA ASP A 77 -25.48 19.80 28.38
C ASP A 77 -24.02 19.37 28.17
N GLN A 78 -23.11 20.01 28.89
CA GLN A 78 -21.68 19.74 28.81
C GLN A 78 -21.39 18.25 29.10
N ARG A 79 -21.99 17.67 30.14
CA ARG A 79 -21.70 16.28 30.54
C ARG A 79 -22.20 15.28 29.50
N SER A 80 -23.37 15.52 28.93
CA SER A 80 -23.90 14.72 27.82
C SER A 80 -22.94 14.74 26.63
N LEU A 81 -22.45 15.91 26.23
CA LEU A 81 -21.51 16.03 25.11
C LEU A 81 -20.21 15.25 25.35
N LEU A 82 -19.66 15.27 26.57
CA LEU A 82 -18.48 14.48 26.90
C LEU A 82 -18.76 12.97 26.82
N ALA A 83 -19.94 12.52 27.28
CA ALA A 83 -20.35 11.13 27.18
C ALA A 83 -20.50 10.68 25.71
N ASP A 84 -21.07 11.55 24.87
CA ASP A 84 -21.23 11.30 23.43
C ASP A 84 -19.85 11.20 22.72
N LEU A 85 -18.90 12.08 23.06
CA LEU A 85 -17.53 12.01 22.54
C LEU A 85 -16.82 10.71 22.93
N VAL A 86 -16.99 10.25 24.17
CA VAL A 86 -16.44 8.96 24.63
C VAL A 86 -17.10 7.80 23.89
N ALA A 87 -18.42 7.85 23.65
CA ALA A 87 -19.12 6.85 22.85
C ALA A 87 -18.59 6.79 21.40
N GLN A 88 -18.15 7.93 20.85
CA GLN A 88 -17.46 8.04 19.57
C GLN A 88 -15.97 7.64 19.59
N GLN A 89 -15.48 7.04 20.69
CA GLN A 89 -14.10 6.62 20.90
C GLN A 89 -13.07 7.76 20.99
N TYR A 90 -13.50 8.99 21.29
CA TYR A 90 -12.55 10.04 21.65
C TYR A 90 -12.05 9.85 23.08
N LYS A 91 -10.76 10.11 23.29
CA LYS A 91 -10.13 9.99 24.61
C LYS A 91 -10.04 11.35 25.28
N ARG A 92 -10.40 11.44 26.56
CA ARG A 92 -10.13 12.65 27.34
C ARG A 92 -8.64 12.73 27.65
N GLN A 93 -7.94 13.75 27.14
CA GLN A 93 -6.52 13.98 27.40
C GLN A 93 -6.27 15.46 27.65
N ASP A 94 -6.16 15.85 28.92
CA ASP A 94 -5.99 17.25 29.31
C ASP A 94 -4.55 17.76 29.09
N ILE A 95 -3.55 16.86 29.22
CA ILE A 95 -2.12 17.16 29.11
C ILE A 95 -1.62 16.97 27.68
N ASN A 96 -1.75 15.76 27.14
CA ASN A 96 -1.28 15.41 25.81
C ASN A 96 -2.42 15.57 24.79
N PHE A 97 -2.60 16.77 24.22
CA PHE A 97 -3.70 17.02 23.30
C PHE A 97 -3.35 16.57 21.89
N VAL A 98 -3.73 15.33 21.55
CA VAL A 98 -3.46 14.68 20.26
C VAL A 98 -4.74 14.39 19.49
N ARG A 99 -4.60 13.97 18.23
CA ARG A 99 -5.74 13.61 17.38
C ARG A 99 -6.62 12.53 18.02
N GLY A 100 -7.93 12.65 17.87
CA GLY A 100 -8.88 11.71 18.47
C GLY A 100 -9.04 11.89 19.98
N SER A 101 -8.63 13.05 20.51
CA SER A 101 -8.79 13.40 21.91
C SER A 101 -9.62 14.67 22.10
N PHE A 102 -10.13 14.86 23.30
CA PHE A 102 -10.73 16.11 23.74
C PHE A 102 -10.22 16.49 25.13
N ARG A 103 -10.29 17.79 25.44
CA ARG A 103 -9.98 18.33 26.78
C ARG A 103 -10.98 19.40 27.18
N VAL A 104 -11.13 19.59 28.48
CA VAL A 104 -12.11 20.52 29.05
C VAL A 104 -11.38 21.57 29.89
N ARG A 105 -11.64 22.85 29.61
CA ARG A 105 -11.10 24.00 30.31
C ARG A 105 -12.23 24.95 30.70
N GLY A 106 -12.81 24.73 31.88
CA GLY A 106 -13.99 25.47 32.33
C GLY A 106 -15.16 25.26 31.37
N ASP A 107 -15.63 26.35 30.77
CA ASP A 107 -16.76 26.34 29.84
C ASP A 107 -16.34 26.08 28.38
N THR A 108 -15.05 25.83 28.15
CA THR A 108 -14.52 25.56 26.82
C THR A 108 -14.13 24.09 26.67
N ILE A 109 -14.63 23.47 25.60
CA ILE A 109 -14.27 22.11 25.20
C ILE A 109 -13.42 22.21 23.94
N GLU A 110 -12.22 21.63 23.98
CA GLU A 110 -11.37 21.52 22.80
C GLU A 110 -11.38 20.08 22.31
N ILE A 111 -11.66 19.91 21.03
CA ILE A 111 -11.79 18.62 20.36
C ILE A 111 -10.80 18.58 19.21
N PHE A 112 -10.00 17.53 19.14
CA PHE A 112 -9.11 17.29 18.00
C PHE A 112 -9.73 16.19 17.12
N PRO A 113 -10.37 16.54 15.98
CA PRO A 113 -11.07 15.57 15.15
C PRO A 113 -10.12 14.54 14.50
N ALA A 114 -10.59 13.30 14.32
CA ALA A 114 -9.80 12.21 13.74
C ALA A 114 -9.32 12.46 12.29
N HIS A 115 -9.95 13.38 11.57
CA HIS A 115 -9.71 13.62 10.14
C HIS A 115 -8.87 14.88 9.86
N LEU A 116 -8.57 15.71 10.86
CA LEU A 116 -7.75 16.92 10.70
C LEU A 116 -6.30 16.62 11.10
N GLU A 117 -5.36 17.34 10.48
CA GLU A 117 -3.92 17.20 10.71
C GLU A 117 -3.41 18.18 11.76
N ASP A 118 -3.68 19.47 11.54
CA ASP A 118 -3.09 20.61 12.24
C ASP A 118 -4.17 21.54 12.81
N ARG A 119 -5.43 21.11 12.84
CA ARG A 119 -6.56 21.94 13.29
C ARG A 119 -7.42 21.20 14.29
N ALA A 120 -7.74 21.91 15.36
CA ALA A 120 -8.67 21.50 16.40
C ALA A 120 -9.81 22.51 16.51
N TRP A 121 -10.92 22.07 17.12
CA TRP A 121 -12.09 22.91 17.35
C TRP A 121 -12.20 23.24 18.82
N ARG A 122 -12.38 24.53 19.10
CA ARG A 122 -12.68 25.08 20.41
C ARG A 122 -14.15 25.45 20.46
N ILE A 123 -14.89 24.79 21.33
CA ILE A 123 -16.32 25.00 21.54
C ILE A 123 -16.47 25.73 22.86
N SER A 124 -16.85 27.00 22.80
CA SER A 124 -17.11 27.81 23.99
C SER A 124 -18.60 27.76 24.31
N MET A 125 -18.92 27.38 25.54
CA MET A 125 -20.28 27.25 26.05
C MET A 125 -20.60 28.36 27.05
N PHE A 126 -21.86 28.75 27.14
CA PHE A 126 -22.40 29.62 28.18
C PHE A 126 -23.58 28.91 28.84
N GLY A 127 -23.32 28.31 30.02
CA GLY A 127 -24.26 27.35 30.61
C GLY A 127 -24.45 26.15 29.69
N ASP A 128 -25.67 25.96 29.19
CA ASP A 128 -26.03 24.87 28.28
C ASP A 128 -26.07 25.30 26.81
N GLU A 129 -25.58 26.49 26.43
CA GLU A 129 -25.67 26.99 25.05
C GLU A 129 -24.27 27.15 24.41
N ILE A 130 -24.13 26.75 23.14
CA ILE A 130 -22.88 26.98 22.38
C ILE A 130 -22.83 28.45 21.95
N GLU A 131 -21.88 29.20 22.50
CA GLU A 131 -21.65 30.62 22.18
C GLU A 131 -20.84 30.77 20.88
N SER A 132 -19.76 30.00 20.72
CA SER A 132 -18.91 30.09 19.54
C SER A 132 -18.15 28.79 19.28
N ILE A 133 -17.84 28.55 18.00
CA ILE A 133 -16.99 27.44 17.56
C ILE A 133 -15.81 28.04 16.80
N THR A 134 -14.61 27.89 17.33
CA THR A 134 -13.38 28.45 16.76
C THR A 134 -12.46 27.33 16.30
N GLU A 135 -11.92 27.43 15.10
CA GLU A 135 -10.84 26.57 14.63
C GLU A 135 -9.49 27.16 15.02
N PHE A 136 -8.60 26.33 15.57
CA PHE A 136 -7.29 26.77 16.05
C PHE A 136 -6.22 25.68 15.84
N ASP A 137 -4.96 26.10 15.80
CA ASP A 137 -3.80 25.21 15.76
C ASP A 137 -3.52 24.63 17.17
N PRO A 138 -3.54 23.30 17.37
CA PRO A 138 -3.34 22.66 18.67
C PRO A 138 -1.93 22.85 19.24
N LEU A 139 -0.92 23.13 18.41
CA LEU A 139 0.47 23.35 18.80
C LEU A 139 0.72 24.80 19.22
N THR A 140 0.31 25.77 18.39
CA THR A 140 0.57 27.20 18.65
C THR A 140 -0.54 27.88 19.44
N GLY A 141 -1.76 27.32 19.43
CA GLY A 141 -2.95 27.93 20.01
C GLY A 141 -3.53 29.08 19.17
N GLN A 142 -2.95 29.37 17.99
CA GLN A 142 -3.39 30.45 17.13
C GLN A 142 -4.76 30.13 16.52
N LYS A 143 -5.68 31.11 16.58
CA LYS A 143 -7.01 31.00 15.97
C LYS A 143 -6.91 31.17 14.45
N THR A 144 -7.50 30.26 13.70
CA THR A 144 -7.49 30.26 12.23
C THR A 144 -8.78 30.82 11.66
N GLY A 145 -9.92 30.56 12.30
CA GLY A 145 -11.22 31.07 11.86
C GLY A 145 -12.37 30.70 12.80
N GLU A 146 -13.53 31.33 12.59
CA GLU A 146 -14.77 31.00 13.29
C GLU A 146 -15.70 30.18 12.40
N LEU A 147 -16.30 29.14 12.96
CA LEU A 147 -17.17 28.20 12.28
C LEU A 147 -18.60 28.35 12.80
N LYS A 148 -19.58 28.30 11.89
CA LYS A 148 -21.01 28.33 12.27
C LYS A 148 -21.51 26.98 12.78
N SER A 149 -20.95 25.91 12.25
CA SER A 149 -21.30 24.54 12.60
C SER A 149 -20.14 23.60 12.34
N VAL A 150 -20.07 22.54 13.13
CA VAL A 150 -19.13 21.42 12.93
C VAL A 150 -19.88 20.09 12.99
N LYS A 151 -19.39 19.11 12.23
CA LYS A 151 -19.90 17.75 12.25
C LYS A 151 -18.80 16.83 12.79
N ILE A 152 -19.09 16.16 13.90
CA ILE A 152 -18.14 15.26 14.54
C ILE A 152 -18.39 13.84 14.04
N TYR A 153 -17.30 13.23 13.58
CA TYR A 153 -17.26 11.85 13.11
C TYR A 153 -16.59 10.97 14.17
N ALA A 154 -16.94 9.68 14.19
CA ALA A 154 -16.33 8.68 15.04
C ALA A 154 -14.80 8.65 14.89
N ASN A 155 -14.10 8.46 16.01
CA ASN A 155 -12.63 8.33 16.04
C ASN A 155 -12.13 6.96 15.54
N SER A 156 -13.04 6.09 15.09
CA SER A 156 -12.72 4.79 14.51
C SER A 156 -13.79 4.42 13.47
N HIS A 157 -13.39 3.69 12.43
CA HIS A 157 -14.34 3.13 11.47
C HIS A 157 -15.14 1.96 12.04
N TYR A 158 -14.76 1.36 13.18
CA TYR A 158 -15.41 0.14 13.71
C TYR A 158 -16.24 0.38 14.97
N VAL A 159 -16.68 1.63 15.20
CA VAL A 159 -17.49 1.94 16.38
C VAL A 159 -18.84 1.24 16.28
N THR A 160 -19.13 0.38 17.26
CA THR A 160 -20.38 -0.39 17.33
C THR A 160 -21.22 0.12 18.52
N PRO A 161 -22.50 0.50 18.30
CA PRO A 161 -23.38 0.90 19.39
C PRO A 161 -23.57 -0.21 20.43
N ARG A 162 -23.71 0.17 21.71
CA ARG A 162 -23.85 -0.78 22.83
C ARG A 162 -25.01 -1.78 22.69
N PRO A 163 -26.19 -1.41 22.17
CA PRO A 163 -27.26 -2.39 21.92
C PRO A 163 -26.85 -3.49 20.92
N THR A 164 -26.19 -3.10 19.82
CA THR A 164 -25.69 -4.03 18.80
C THR A 164 -24.61 -4.94 19.39
N LEU A 165 -23.71 -4.39 20.21
CA LEU A 165 -22.68 -5.16 20.89
C LEU A 165 -23.29 -6.24 21.82
N ASN A 166 -24.30 -5.87 22.62
CA ASN A 166 -24.98 -6.82 23.50
C ASN A 166 -25.68 -7.95 22.74
N GLN A 167 -26.20 -7.67 21.54
CA GLN A 167 -26.76 -8.68 20.66
C GLN A 167 -25.66 -9.59 20.09
N ALA A 168 -24.56 -9.00 19.62
CA ALA A 168 -23.41 -9.73 19.10
C ALA A 168 -22.84 -10.72 20.13
N ILE A 169 -22.67 -10.28 21.38
CA ILE A 169 -22.18 -11.11 22.50
C ILE A 169 -23.02 -12.37 22.68
N LYS A 170 -24.36 -12.27 22.56
CA LYS A 170 -25.25 -13.45 22.66
C LYS A 170 -24.99 -14.43 21.53
N SER A 171 -24.92 -13.95 20.30
CA SER A 171 -24.67 -14.80 19.13
C SER A 171 -23.28 -15.44 19.15
N ILE A 172 -22.25 -14.74 19.63
CA ILE A 172 -20.90 -15.30 19.80
C ILE A 172 -20.92 -16.42 20.85
N LYS A 173 -21.63 -16.25 21.97
CA LYS A 173 -21.78 -17.30 23.00
C LYS A 173 -22.48 -18.55 22.45
N GLU A 174 -23.49 -18.37 21.59
CA GLU A 174 -24.18 -19.47 20.92
C GLU A 174 -23.25 -20.24 19.98
N GLU A 175 -22.53 -19.55 19.08
CA GLU A 175 -21.57 -20.20 18.18
C GLU A 175 -20.46 -20.92 18.93
N LEU A 176 -19.91 -20.31 20.00
CA LEU A 176 -18.92 -20.94 20.85
C LEU A 176 -19.45 -22.27 21.40
N LYS A 177 -20.67 -22.28 21.95
CA LYS A 177 -21.28 -23.49 22.50
C LYS A 177 -21.38 -24.61 21.45
N TYR A 178 -21.84 -24.30 20.25
CA TYR A 178 -21.94 -25.29 19.17
C TYR A 178 -20.56 -25.80 18.74
N ARG A 179 -19.59 -24.89 18.59
CA ARG A 179 -18.24 -25.25 18.14
C ARG A 179 -17.50 -26.11 19.16
N LEU A 180 -17.65 -25.84 20.46
CA LEU A 180 -17.06 -26.67 21.52
C LEU A 180 -17.62 -28.10 21.49
N GLN A 181 -18.94 -28.26 21.35
CA GLN A 181 -19.57 -29.58 21.24
C GLN A 181 -19.08 -30.36 20.01
N GLU A 182 -18.85 -29.68 18.89
CA GLU A 182 -18.29 -30.29 17.68
C GLU A 182 -16.86 -30.79 17.91
N LEU A 183 -15.98 -29.94 18.49
CA LEU A 183 -14.59 -30.27 18.76
C LEU A 183 -14.44 -31.40 19.80
N GLU A 184 -15.24 -31.37 20.87
CA GLU A 184 -15.26 -32.42 21.89
C GLU A 184 -15.71 -33.77 21.32
N LYS A 185 -16.78 -33.80 20.51
CA LYS A 185 -17.25 -35.01 19.83
C LYS A 185 -16.22 -35.57 18.84
N ALA A 186 -15.41 -34.70 18.24
CA ALA A 186 -14.32 -35.09 17.35
C ALA A 186 -13.03 -35.51 18.09
N GLY A 187 -13.01 -35.47 19.43
CA GLY A 187 -11.83 -35.81 20.24
C GLY A 187 -10.74 -34.72 20.22
N ARG A 188 -11.05 -33.51 19.75
CA ARG A 188 -10.12 -32.38 19.61
C ARG A 188 -10.14 -31.49 20.85
N LEU A 189 -9.76 -32.08 21.98
CA LEU A 189 -9.91 -31.48 23.31
C LEU A 189 -8.99 -30.26 23.51
N LEU A 190 -7.78 -30.28 22.95
CA LEU A 190 -6.84 -29.17 23.05
C LEU A 190 -7.37 -27.93 22.33
N GLU A 191 -7.91 -28.11 21.13
CA GLU A 191 -8.51 -27.04 20.34
C GLU A 191 -9.79 -26.50 20.99
N ALA A 192 -10.61 -27.37 21.60
CA ALA A 192 -11.78 -26.95 22.36
C ALA A 192 -11.39 -26.08 23.56
N GLN A 193 -10.43 -26.53 24.37
CA GLN A 193 -9.95 -25.78 25.53
C GLN A 193 -9.37 -24.41 25.14
N ARG A 194 -8.54 -24.38 24.07
CA ARG A 194 -7.93 -23.15 23.54
C ARG A 194 -9.00 -22.15 23.09
N LEU A 195 -9.99 -22.64 22.33
CA LEU A 195 -11.07 -21.81 21.81
C LEU A 195 -11.94 -21.24 22.94
N GLU A 196 -12.27 -22.07 23.93
CA GLU A 196 -13.06 -21.68 25.08
C GLU A 196 -12.38 -20.58 25.90
N GLN A 197 -11.11 -20.77 26.27
CA GLN A 197 -10.35 -19.80 27.06
C GLN A 197 -10.26 -18.44 26.36
N ARG A 198 -9.87 -18.44 25.08
CA ARG A 198 -9.70 -17.20 24.33
C ARG A 198 -11.02 -16.47 24.09
N THR A 199 -12.05 -17.20 23.66
CA THR A 199 -13.35 -16.58 23.36
C THR A 199 -14.03 -16.03 24.62
N ARG A 200 -13.89 -16.70 25.77
CA ARG A 200 -14.42 -16.19 27.04
C ARG A 200 -13.71 -14.91 27.48
N PHE A 201 -12.38 -14.87 27.38
CA PHE A 201 -11.61 -13.67 27.67
C PHE A 201 -12.03 -12.49 26.77
N ASP A 202 -12.18 -12.73 25.46
CA ASP A 202 -12.66 -11.72 24.53
C ASP A 202 -14.07 -11.22 24.91
N LEU A 203 -14.99 -12.12 25.28
CA LEU A 203 -16.35 -11.77 25.71
C LEU A 203 -16.37 -10.95 27.00
N GLU A 204 -15.54 -11.29 27.99
CA GLU A 204 -15.40 -10.50 29.22
C GLU A 204 -14.90 -9.08 28.92
N MET A 205 -13.92 -8.95 28.03
CA MET A 205 -13.40 -7.65 27.58
C MET A 205 -14.45 -6.83 26.83
N LEU A 206 -15.24 -7.46 25.95
CA LEU A 206 -16.33 -6.80 25.24
C LEU A 206 -17.43 -6.31 26.19
N GLU A 207 -17.78 -7.08 27.23
CA GLU A 207 -18.78 -6.69 28.23
C GLU A 207 -18.28 -5.53 29.12
N ALA A 208 -17.01 -5.56 29.53
CA ALA A 208 -16.44 -4.57 30.44
C ALA A 208 -16.08 -3.24 29.74
N THR A 209 -15.43 -3.31 28.57
CA THR A 209 -14.81 -2.14 27.92
C THR A 209 -15.46 -1.76 26.60
N GLY A 210 -16.30 -2.61 26.03
CA GLY A 210 -16.88 -2.41 24.70
C GLY A 210 -15.94 -2.76 23.55
N SER A 211 -14.73 -3.25 23.83
CA SER A 211 -13.72 -3.62 22.83
C SER A 211 -12.84 -4.78 23.30
N CYS A 212 -12.16 -5.47 22.38
CA CYS A 212 -11.18 -6.51 22.70
C CYS A 212 -10.06 -6.54 21.64
N ALA A 213 -8.95 -7.20 21.97
CA ALA A 213 -7.86 -7.39 21.02
C ALA A 213 -8.34 -8.33 19.88
N GLY A 214 -8.21 -7.89 18.63
CA GLY A 214 -8.68 -8.67 17.49
C GLY A 214 -10.21 -8.68 17.33
N ILE A 215 -10.90 -7.63 17.79
CA ILE A 215 -12.36 -7.46 17.67
C ILE A 215 -12.88 -7.65 16.24
N GLU A 216 -12.06 -7.37 15.23
CA GLU A 216 -12.42 -7.57 13.82
C GLU A 216 -12.81 -9.02 13.49
N ASN A 217 -12.34 -10.01 14.24
CA ASN A 217 -12.71 -11.41 14.07
C ASN A 217 -14.18 -11.68 14.40
N TYR A 218 -14.85 -10.77 15.10
CA TYR A 218 -16.28 -10.82 15.41
C TYR A 218 -17.11 -9.88 14.52
N SER A 219 -16.51 -9.28 13.48
CA SER A 219 -17.13 -8.24 12.64
C SER A 219 -18.48 -8.65 12.03
N ARG A 220 -18.68 -9.92 11.67
CA ARG A 220 -20.00 -10.43 11.22
C ARG A 220 -21.11 -10.11 12.21
N TYR A 221 -20.87 -10.40 13.49
CA TYR A 221 -21.86 -10.17 14.55
C TYR A 221 -22.04 -8.69 14.85
N LEU A 222 -20.96 -7.92 14.79
CA LEU A 222 -20.98 -6.48 15.05
C LEU A 222 -21.72 -5.71 13.95
N THR A 223 -21.68 -6.19 12.71
CA THR A 223 -22.39 -5.61 11.56
C THR A 223 -23.81 -6.15 11.39
N GLY A 224 -24.15 -7.26 12.04
CA GLY A 224 -25.46 -7.92 11.90
C GLY A 224 -25.66 -8.63 10.55
N ARG A 225 -24.58 -8.89 9.81
CA ARG A 225 -24.61 -9.61 8.52
C ARG A 225 -24.81 -11.12 8.72
N ALA A 226 -25.40 -11.78 7.74
CA ALA A 226 -25.57 -13.23 7.76
C ALA A 226 -24.23 -13.95 7.44
N PRO A 227 -24.07 -15.22 7.86
CA PRO A 227 -22.88 -16.01 7.52
C PRO A 227 -22.61 -16.04 6.00
N GLY A 228 -21.37 -15.80 5.59
CA GLY A 228 -20.96 -15.75 4.19
C GLY A 228 -21.25 -14.45 3.46
N GLU A 229 -22.06 -13.53 3.99
CA GLU A 229 -22.28 -12.21 3.37
C GLU A 229 -20.98 -11.40 3.33
N PRO A 230 -20.79 -10.56 2.29
CA PRO A 230 -19.63 -9.69 2.20
C PRO A 230 -19.63 -8.68 3.36
N PRO A 231 -18.46 -8.40 3.97
CA PRO A 231 -18.36 -7.32 4.93
C PRO A 231 -18.53 -5.96 4.24
N PRO A 232 -18.93 -4.92 4.97
CA PRO A 232 -18.98 -3.56 4.43
C PRO A 232 -17.59 -3.13 3.98
N THR A 233 -17.45 -2.59 2.77
CA THR A 233 -16.14 -2.13 2.24
C THR A 233 -16.24 -0.70 1.74
N LEU A 234 -15.14 -0.14 1.23
CA LEU A 234 -15.18 1.20 0.63
C LEU A 234 -16.19 1.28 -0.52
N PHE A 235 -16.43 0.18 -1.24
CA PHE A 235 -17.42 0.11 -2.32
C PHE A 235 -18.86 0.32 -1.85
N GLU A 236 -19.17 0.20 -0.56
CA GLU A 236 -20.49 0.61 -0.04
C GLU A 236 -20.60 2.11 0.17
N TYR A 237 -19.48 2.81 0.36
CA TYR A 237 -19.42 4.28 0.46
C TYR A 237 -19.38 4.96 -0.91
N VAL A 238 -19.00 4.22 -1.96
CA VAL A 238 -18.88 4.75 -3.32
C VAL A 238 -20.28 4.88 -3.94
N PRO A 239 -20.65 6.07 -4.45
CA PRO A 239 -21.96 6.28 -5.06
C PRO A 239 -22.07 5.56 -6.41
N ASP A 240 -23.29 5.25 -6.84
CA ASP A 240 -23.55 4.47 -8.07
C ASP A 240 -23.10 5.14 -9.36
N ASN A 241 -22.98 6.47 -9.36
CA ASN A 241 -22.51 7.28 -10.48
C ASN A 241 -20.98 7.47 -10.50
N ALA A 242 -20.24 6.84 -9.59
CA ALA A 242 -18.80 6.94 -9.56
C ALA A 242 -18.14 6.20 -10.74
N LEU A 243 -16.93 6.66 -11.09
CA LEU A 243 -16.06 6.04 -12.08
C LEU A 243 -14.84 5.45 -11.38
N ILE A 244 -14.52 4.20 -11.66
CA ILE A 244 -13.33 3.54 -11.12
C ILE A 244 -12.28 3.40 -12.20
N PHE A 245 -11.05 3.83 -11.90
CA PHE A 245 -9.88 3.52 -12.71
C PHE A 245 -9.09 2.41 -12.02
N ILE A 246 -8.81 1.34 -12.76
CA ILE A 246 -7.98 0.24 -12.30
C ILE A 246 -6.63 0.40 -12.97
N ASP A 247 -5.69 1.03 -12.27
CA ASP A 247 -4.32 1.21 -12.74
C ASP A 247 -3.55 -0.12 -12.73
N GLU A 248 -2.68 -0.28 -13.72
CA GLU A 248 -1.93 -1.52 -14.01
C GLU A 248 -2.81 -2.77 -13.88
N SER A 249 -3.95 -2.76 -14.57
CA SER A 249 -5.05 -3.71 -14.35
C SER A 249 -4.62 -5.19 -14.41
N HIS A 250 -3.65 -5.50 -15.26
CA HIS A 250 -3.11 -6.85 -15.44
C HIS A 250 -2.39 -7.40 -14.20
N VAL A 251 -2.00 -6.54 -13.24
CA VAL A 251 -1.53 -6.92 -11.89
C VAL A 251 -2.62 -6.72 -10.86
N THR A 252 -3.29 -5.57 -10.89
CA THR A 252 -4.26 -5.17 -9.86
C THR A 252 -5.48 -6.10 -9.81
N VAL A 253 -6.00 -6.55 -10.96
CA VAL A 253 -7.17 -7.45 -11.04
C VAL A 253 -6.82 -8.84 -10.46
N PRO A 254 -5.73 -9.52 -10.86
CA PRO A 254 -5.29 -10.75 -10.19
C PRO A 254 -5.02 -10.57 -8.69
N GLN A 255 -4.46 -9.43 -8.28
CA GLN A 255 -4.20 -9.13 -6.87
C GLN A 255 -5.51 -9.11 -6.06
N ILE A 256 -6.54 -8.42 -6.54
CA ILE A 256 -7.89 -8.40 -5.94
C ILE A 256 -8.42 -9.82 -5.75
N GLY A 257 -8.31 -10.67 -6.79
CA GLY A 257 -8.73 -12.07 -6.71
C GLY A 257 -7.88 -12.94 -5.78
N GLY A 258 -6.63 -12.56 -5.53
CA GLY A 258 -5.70 -13.25 -4.63
C GLY A 258 -5.95 -13.00 -3.14
N MET A 259 -6.42 -11.79 -2.77
CA MET A 259 -6.53 -11.37 -1.36
C MET A 259 -7.44 -12.28 -0.54
N TYR A 260 -8.61 -12.65 -1.06
CA TYR A 260 -9.55 -13.55 -0.38
C TYR A 260 -8.97 -14.94 -0.15
N ARG A 261 -8.32 -15.53 -1.16
CA ARG A 261 -7.78 -16.90 -1.06
C ARG A 261 -6.69 -17.00 0.01
N GLY A 262 -5.82 -16.00 0.09
CA GLY A 262 -4.79 -15.91 1.12
C GLY A 262 -5.37 -15.77 2.52
N ASP A 263 -6.32 -14.85 2.70
CA ASP A 263 -6.97 -14.60 3.99
C ASP A 263 -7.78 -15.81 4.48
N PHE A 264 -8.55 -16.43 3.58
CA PHE A 264 -9.36 -17.63 3.86
C PHE A 264 -8.48 -18.80 4.33
N ARG A 265 -7.39 -19.11 3.62
CA ARG A 265 -6.49 -20.22 4.01
C ARG A 265 -5.90 -19.99 5.41
N ARG A 266 -5.43 -18.78 5.69
CA ARG A 266 -4.86 -18.42 7.00
C ARG A 266 -5.90 -18.57 8.13
N LYS A 267 -7.11 -18.06 7.93
CA LYS A 267 -8.18 -18.08 8.94
C LYS A 267 -8.82 -19.45 9.10
N ALA A 268 -8.96 -20.21 8.03
CA ALA A 268 -9.41 -21.60 8.08
C ALA A 268 -8.50 -22.43 8.99
N THR A 269 -7.17 -22.26 8.89
CA THR A 269 -6.23 -22.92 9.79
C THR A 269 -6.40 -22.46 11.25
N LEU A 270 -6.60 -21.16 11.52
CA LEU A 270 -6.88 -20.69 12.89
C LEU A 270 -8.16 -21.28 13.47
N ALA A 271 -9.24 -21.33 12.68
CA ALA A 271 -10.54 -21.87 13.10
C ALA A 271 -10.53 -23.41 13.23
N GLU A 272 -9.76 -24.07 12.38
CA GLU A 272 -9.53 -25.51 12.45
C GLU A 272 -8.82 -25.85 13.75
N TYR A 273 -7.75 -25.14 14.12
CA TYR A 273 -6.95 -25.43 15.32
C TYR A 273 -7.44 -24.72 16.60
N GLY A 274 -8.67 -24.21 16.62
CA GLY A 274 -9.30 -23.66 17.83
C GLY A 274 -8.71 -22.34 18.34
N PHE A 275 -8.01 -21.57 17.49
CA PHE A 275 -7.54 -20.22 17.85
C PHE A 275 -8.64 -19.16 17.69
N ARG A 276 -9.58 -19.38 16.77
CA ARG A 276 -10.71 -18.47 16.50
C ARG A 276 -11.99 -19.26 16.20
N LEU A 277 -13.14 -18.62 16.37
CA LEU A 277 -14.43 -19.17 15.92
C LEU A 277 -14.49 -19.23 14.38
N PRO A 278 -15.29 -20.13 13.78
CA PRO A 278 -15.49 -20.18 12.34
C PRO A 278 -15.95 -18.85 11.72
N SER A 279 -16.75 -18.06 12.45
CA SER A 279 -17.14 -16.70 12.07
C SER A 279 -15.99 -15.74 11.76
N CYS A 280 -14.76 -16.01 12.21
CA CYS A 280 -13.61 -15.17 11.86
C CYS A 280 -13.34 -15.14 10.35
N MET A 281 -13.76 -16.17 9.61
CA MET A 281 -13.64 -16.24 8.15
C MET A 281 -14.56 -15.26 7.41
N ASP A 282 -15.61 -14.78 8.06
CA ASP A 282 -16.52 -13.77 7.50
C ASP A 282 -15.97 -12.34 7.64
N ASN A 283 -15.00 -12.13 8.54
CA ASN A 283 -14.11 -10.98 8.43
C ASN A 283 -13.16 -11.27 7.26
N ARG A 284 -13.34 -10.71 6.08
CA ARG A 284 -12.52 -11.04 4.91
C ARG A 284 -12.52 -9.91 3.89
N PRO A 285 -11.57 -9.86 2.94
CA PRO A 285 -11.77 -9.03 1.76
C PRO A 285 -12.91 -9.58 0.90
N LEU A 286 -13.41 -8.76 -0.02
CA LEU A 286 -14.36 -9.20 -1.04
C LEU A 286 -13.77 -10.35 -1.86
N ARG A 287 -14.63 -11.31 -2.22
CA ARG A 287 -14.35 -12.25 -3.30
C ARG A 287 -14.34 -11.50 -4.64
N PHE A 288 -13.69 -12.08 -5.64
CA PHE A 288 -13.58 -11.45 -6.94
C PHE A 288 -14.96 -11.17 -7.55
N GLU A 289 -15.88 -12.12 -7.43
CA GLU A 289 -17.25 -12.02 -7.95
C GLU A 289 -18.08 -10.98 -7.19
N GLU A 290 -17.80 -10.79 -5.90
CA GLU A 290 -18.45 -9.76 -5.09
C GLU A 290 -17.96 -8.37 -5.48
N TRP A 291 -16.64 -8.22 -5.67
CA TRP A 291 -16.07 -6.98 -6.19
C TRP A 291 -16.60 -6.65 -7.59
N ASP A 292 -16.68 -7.66 -8.47
CA ASP A 292 -17.19 -7.53 -9.83
C ASP A 292 -18.65 -7.07 -9.88
N ALA A 293 -19.47 -7.57 -8.96
CA ALA A 293 -20.86 -7.16 -8.82
C ALA A 293 -21.05 -5.78 -8.17
N MET A 294 -20.14 -5.37 -7.28
CA MET A 294 -20.26 -4.11 -6.52
C MET A 294 -19.69 -2.90 -7.25
N ARG A 295 -18.68 -3.09 -8.12
CA ARG A 295 -18.03 -1.96 -8.79
C ARG A 295 -18.99 -1.25 -9.75
N PRO A 296 -18.99 0.10 -9.78
CA PRO A 296 -19.67 0.88 -10.80
C PRO A 296 -18.89 0.81 -12.13
N LEU A 297 -19.20 1.72 -13.06
CA LEU A 297 -18.48 1.84 -14.33
C LEU A 297 -16.97 1.91 -14.05
N SER A 298 -16.21 1.09 -14.77
CA SER A 298 -14.78 0.93 -14.53
C SER A 298 -13.98 1.00 -15.82
N VAL A 299 -12.81 1.65 -15.75
CA VAL A 299 -11.83 1.76 -16.84
C VAL A 299 -10.57 1.03 -16.39
N ALA A 300 -10.24 -0.06 -17.07
CA ALA A 300 -8.97 -0.74 -16.87
C ALA A 300 -7.87 -0.01 -17.66
N VAL A 301 -6.80 0.37 -16.97
CA VAL A 301 -5.65 1.08 -17.55
C VAL A 301 -4.45 0.14 -17.48
N SER A 302 -3.92 -0.25 -18.63
CA SER A 302 -2.77 -1.14 -18.72
C SER A 302 -2.14 -1.06 -20.11
N ALA A 303 -0.80 -1.08 -20.18
CA ALA A 303 -0.08 -1.22 -21.44
C ALA A 303 -0.17 -2.65 -22.02
N THR A 304 -0.51 -3.62 -21.17
CA THR A 304 -0.63 -5.05 -21.45
C THR A 304 -1.87 -5.60 -20.76
N PRO A 305 -3.09 -5.30 -21.24
CA PRO A 305 -4.32 -5.75 -20.59
C PRO A 305 -4.37 -7.28 -20.50
N GLY A 306 -4.80 -7.80 -19.35
CA GLY A 306 -4.97 -9.23 -19.15
C GLY A 306 -6.19 -9.80 -19.88
N GLY A 307 -6.35 -11.12 -19.82
CA GLY A 307 -7.46 -11.81 -20.48
C GLY A 307 -8.84 -11.40 -19.93
N TRP A 308 -8.93 -11.17 -18.61
CA TRP A 308 -10.18 -10.78 -17.98
C TRP A 308 -10.65 -9.40 -18.47
N GLU A 309 -9.75 -8.42 -18.60
CA GLU A 309 -10.08 -7.08 -19.07
C GLU A 309 -10.58 -7.09 -20.51
N LEU A 310 -9.95 -7.89 -21.37
CA LEU A 310 -10.35 -8.05 -22.78
C LEU A 310 -11.71 -8.73 -22.90
N GLU A 311 -11.99 -9.73 -22.06
CA GLU A 311 -13.28 -10.39 -22.01
C GLU A 311 -14.39 -9.42 -21.55
N GLN A 312 -14.16 -8.69 -20.45
CA GLN A 312 -15.14 -7.74 -19.91
C GLN A 312 -15.43 -6.56 -20.85
N SER A 313 -14.45 -6.15 -21.63
CA SER A 313 -14.60 -5.09 -22.62
C SER A 313 -15.18 -5.58 -23.96
N GLY A 314 -15.42 -6.89 -24.13
CA GLY A 314 -15.83 -7.47 -25.41
C GLY A 314 -14.81 -7.26 -26.53
N GLY A 315 -13.53 -7.11 -26.17
CA GLY A 315 -12.43 -6.78 -27.08
C GLY A 315 -12.34 -5.31 -27.48
N VAL A 316 -13.19 -4.43 -26.96
CA VAL A 316 -13.15 -2.99 -27.26
C VAL A 316 -12.19 -2.29 -26.31
N PHE A 317 -11.10 -1.74 -26.83
CA PHE A 317 -10.17 -0.92 -26.06
C PHE A 317 -9.87 0.40 -26.78
N ALA A 318 -9.63 1.45 -25.99
CA ALA A 318 -9.08 2.69 -26.48
C ALA A 318 -7.56 2.60 -26.46
N GLU A 319 -6.95 2.64 -27.64
CA GLU A 319 -5.50 2.57 -27.77
C GLU A 319 -4.87 3.97 -27.63
N GLN A 320 -3.92 4.13 -26.70
CA GLN A 320 -3.12 5.34 -26.54
C GLN A 320 -1.63 5.01 -26.58
N VAL A 321 -1.07 4.96 -27.79
CA VAL A 321 0.35 4.63 -28.04
C VAL A 321 1.23 5.83 -28.37
N ILE A 322 0.62 6.95 -28.78
CA ILE A 322 1.34 8.17 -29.15
C ILE A 322 1.77 8.92 -27.88
N ARG A 323 3.07 9.15 -27.74
CA ARG A 323 3.64 9.91 -26.62
C ARG A 323 3.64 11.41 -26.93
N PRO A 324 3.31 12.29 -25.97
CA PRO A 324 3.30 13.74 -26.21
C PRO A 324 4.64 14.31 -26.70
N THR A 325 5.77 13.72 -26.29
CA THR A 325 7.13 14.14 -26.68
C THR A 325 7.60 13.55 -28.01
N GLY A 326 6.75 12.77 -28.69
CA GLY A 326 7.14 12.05 -29.91
C GLY A 326 8.07 10.85 -29.68
N LEU A 327 8.34 10.46 -28.43
CA LEU A 327 9.17 9.28 -28.15
C LEU A 327 8.56 8.00 -28.73
N ILE A 328 9.42 7.17 -29.31
CA ILE A 328 9.06 5.93 -29.97
C ILE A 328 9.45 4.72 -29.12
N ASP A 329 8.75 3.60 -29.33
CA ASP A 329 9.14 2.31 -28.75
C ASP A 329 10.53 1.90 -29.26
N PRO A 330 11.42 1.34 -28.41
CA PRO A 330 12.81 1.10 -28.74
C PRO A 330 12.97 -0.03 -29.79
N PRO A 331 14.05 -0.05 -30.58
CA PRO A 331 14.38 -1.18 -31.42
C PRO A 331 14.78 -2.38 -30.54
N VAL A 332 14.33 -3.58 -30.96
CA VAL A 332 14.60 -4.85 -30.26
C VAL A 332 15.48 -5.72 -31.14
N GLU A 333 16.63 -6.13 -30.62
CA GLU A 333 17.55 -7.08 -31.27
C GLU A 333 17.54 -8.41 -30.52
N VAL A 334 17.71 -9.52 -31.23
CA VAL A 334 17.89 -10.86 -30.63
C VAL A 334 19.32 -11.32 -30.88
N ARG A 335 20.03 -11.72 -29.82
CA ARG A 335 21.41 -12.21 -29.89
C ARG A 335 21.56 -13.58 -29.21
N PRO A 336 22.55 -14.42 -29.59
CA PRO A 336 22.74 -15.74 -28.99
C PRO A 336 23.01 -15.69 -27.48
N ALA A 337 22.47 -16.64 -26.72
CA ALA A 337 22.64 -16.68 -25.27
C ALA A 337 24.03 -17.17 -24.83
N LYS A 338 24.73 -17.94 -25.68
CA LYS A 338 26.02 -18.56 -25.36
C LYS A 338 27.13 -17.59 -24.95
N SER A 339 27.17 -16.39 -25.55
CA SER A 339 28.15 -15.34 -25.28
C SER A 339 27.50 -14.09 -24.68
N GLN A 340 26.35 -14.26 -24.00
CA GLN A 340 25.54 -13.13 -23.54
C GLN A 340 26.27 -12.22 -22.56
N VAL A 341 27.11 -12.78 -21.67
CA VAL A 341 27.81 -11.97 -20.65
C VAL A 341 28.85 -11.06 -21.30
N ASP A 342 29.70 -11.61 -22.17
CA ASP A 342 30.75 -10.84 -22.85
C ASP A 342 30.15 -9.74 -23.76
N ASP A 343 29.09 -10.07 -24.48
CA ASP A 343 28.38 -9.13 -25.35
C ASP A 343 27.70 -7.99 -24.54
N VAL A 344 27.02 -8.34 -23.45
CA VAL A 344 26.40 -7.34 -22.54
C VAL A 344 27.44 -6.40 -21.96
N VAL A 345 28.62 -6.89 -21.57
CA VAL A 345 29.70 -6.03 -21.06
C VAL A 345 30.14 -5.00 -22.10
N GLY A 346 30.24 -5.40 -23.37
CA GLY A 346 30.54 -4.51 -24.48
C GLY A 346 29.50 -3.40 -24.62
N GLU A 347 28.23 -3.77 -24.74
CA GLU A 347 27.10 -2.83 -24.90
C GLU A 347 26.94 -1.91 -23.67
N ILE A 348 27.17 -2.42 -22.46
CA ILE A 348 27.21 -1.61 -21.23
C ILE A 348 28.28 -0.53 -21.34
N ARG A 349 29.52 -0.88 -21.73
CA ARG A 349 30.62 0.09 -21.81
C ARG A 349 30.36 1.16 -22.87
N GLU A 350 29.71 0.81 -23.97
CA GLU A 350 29.31 1.77 -25.00
C GLU A 350 28.21 2.71 -24.49
N THR A 351 27.18 2.15 -23.85
CA THR A 351 26.07 2.91 -23.27
C THR A 351 26.56 3.89 -22.19
N THR A 352 27.43 3.43 -21.28
CA THR A 352 28.04 4.26 -20.24
C THR A 352 28.89 5.39 -20.83
N ARG A 353 29.60 5.13 -21.95
CA ARG A 353 30.41 6.17 -22.63
C ARG A 353 29.56 7.30 -23.19
N LEU A 354 28.33 7.00 -23.62
CA LEU A 354 27.34 7.99 -24.05
C LEU A 354 26.67 8.72 -22.86
N GLY A 355 26.98 8.33 -21.62
CA GLY A 355 26.43 8.90 -20.40
C GLY A 355 25.08 8.33 -19.98
N TYR A 356 24.58 7.31 -20.68
CA TYR A 356 23.31 6.65 -20.40
C TYR A 356 23.42 5.57 -19.31
N ARG A 357 22.27 5.09 -18.83
CA ARG A 357 22.15 4.01 -17.85
C ARG A 357 21.68 2.72 -18.50
N THR A 358 22.07 1.59 -17.90
CA THR A 358 21.70 0.25 -18.37
C THR A 358 20.89 -0.50 -17.34
N LEU A 359 19.83 -1.17 -17.79
CA LEU A 359 19.07 -2.13 -16.99
C LEU A 359 19.33 -3.54 -17.52
N VAL A 360 19.70 -4.46 -16.65
CA VAL A 360 19.89 -5.88 -17.01
C VAL A 360 18.90 -6.73 -16.23
N THR A 361 18.12 -7.55 -16.94
CA THR A 361 17.20 -8.49 -16.31
C THR A 361 17.70 -9.93 -16.38
N VAL A 362 17.69 -10.61 -15.23
CA VAL A 362 18.11 -12.01 -15.06
C VAL A 362 16.96 -12.85 -14.49
N LEU A 363 17.13 -14.17 -14.43
CA LEU A 363 16.07 -15.07 -13.95
C LEU A 363 16.13 -15.37 -12.45
N THR A 364 17.31 -15.30 -11.83
CA THR A 364 17.50 -15.73 -10.44
C THR A 364 18.27 -14.69 -9.61
N LYS A 365 18.03 -14.71 -8.29
CA LYS A 365 18.75 -13.85 -7.33
C LYS A 365 20.25 -14.08 -7.40
N ARG A 366 20.65 -15.34 -7.40
CA ARG A 366 22.06 -15.72 -7.50
C ARG A 366 22.71 -15.18 -8.77
N MET A 367 22.06 -15.29 -9.93
CA MET A 367 22.60 -14.69 -11.16
C MET A 367 22.71 -13.17 -11.10
N ALA A 368 21.79 -12.49 -10.38
CA ALA A 368 21.87 -11.04 -10.22
C ALA A 368 23.09 -10.64 -9.39
N GLU A 369 23.35 -11.38 -8.30
CA GLU A 369 24.52 -11.22 -7.43
C GLU A 369 25.81 -11.55 -8.18
N ASP A 370 25.90 -12.76 -8.77
CA ASP A 370 27.07 -13.25 -9.50
C ASP A 370 27.44 -12.32 -10.69
N LEU A 371 26.43 -11.86 -11.46
CA LEU A 371 26.67 -10.93 -12.57
C LEU A 371 27.12 -9.56 -12.08
N THR A 372 26.60 -9.09 -10.95
CA THR A 372 27.00 -7.82 -10.37
C THR A 372 28.43 -7.86 -9.87
N GLU A 373 28.85 -8.95 -9.22
CA GLU A 373 30.23 -9.17 -8.80
C GLU A 373 31.17 -9.18 -10.02
N TYR A 374 30.83 -9.96 -11.04
CA TYR A 374 31.60 -10.01 -12.28
C TYR A 374 31.73 -8.64 -12.98
N LEU A 375 30.65 -7.88 -13.08
CA LEU A 375 30.68 -6.53 -13.67
C LEU A 375 31.54 -5.58 -12.83
N HIS A 376 31.48 -5.68 -11.50
CA HIS A 376 32.28 -4.87 -10.59
C HIS A 376 33.78 -5.17 -10.73
N GLU A 377 34.17 -6.44 -10.79
CA GLU A 377 35.56 -6.87 -11.04
C GLU A 377 36.11 -6.34 -12.38
N ASN A 378 35.23 -6.18 -13.37
CA ASN A 378 35.54 -5.61 -14.68
C ASN A 378 35.53 -4.06 -14.73
N GLY A 379 35.46 -3.41 -13.56
CA GLY A 379 35.53 -1.96 -13.38
C GLY A 379 34.23 -1.21 -13.71
N ILE A 380 33.09 -1.90 -13.80
CA ILE A 380 31.80 -1.28 -14.10
C ILE A 380 31.12 -0.88 -12.78
N ARG A 381 30.54 0.32 -12.72
CA ARG A 381 29.77 0.79 -11.57
C ARG A 381 28.37 0.18 -11.63
N VAL A 382 28.12 -0.83 -10.80
CA VAL A 382 26.91 -1.65 -10.84
C VAL A 382 26.30 -1.86 -9.45
N ARG A 383 24.98 -2.00 -9.40
CA ARG A 383 24.22 -2.49 -8.23
C ARG A 383 23.21 -3.55 -8.69
N TYR A 384 22.79 -4.42 -7.78
CA TYR A 384 21.68 -5.35 -8.03
C TYR A 384 20.41 -4.92 -7.29
N MET A 385 19.26 -5.43 -7.77
CA MET A 385 17.98 -5.30 -7.09
C MET A 385 17.15 -6.59 -7.19
N HIS A 386 16.83 -7.18 -6.03
CA HIS A 386 15.97 -8.36 -5.91
C HIS A 386 14.85 -8.17 -4.87
N SER A 387 14.09 -9.23 -4.58
CA SER A 387 12.90 -9.20 -3.71
C SER A 387 13.20 -8.84 -2.25
N ASP A 388 14.37 -9.22 -1.75
CA ASP A 388 14.70 -9.07 -0.32
C ASP A 388 15.26 -7.69 0.05
N ILE A 389 15.42 -6.80 -0.94
CA ILE A 389 15.79 -5.41 -0.70
C ILE A 389 14.55 -4.65 -0.23
N ASP A 390 14.69 -3.88 0.85
CA ASP A 390 13.63 -3.06 1.39
C ASP A 390 13.18 -2.00 0.36
N THR A 391 11.92 -1.56 0.44
CA THR A 391 11.34 -0.55 -0.43
C THR A 391 12.08 0.78 -0.32
N LEU A 392 12.53 1.17 0.89
CA LEU A 392 13.32 2.39 1.09
C LEU A 392 14.70 2.30 0.41
N GLU A 393 15.43 1.22 0.65
CA GLU A 393 16.73 0.96 0.01
C GLU A 393 16.60 0.88 -1.51
N ARG A 394 15.50 0.30 -2.01
CA ARG A 394 15.16 0.30 -3.45
C ARG A 394 15.03 1.72 -4.00
N ILE A 395 14.35 2.64 -3.30
CA ILE A 395 14.22 4.03 -3.75
C ILE A 395 15.58 4.71 -3.80
N GLU A 396 16.45 4.47 -2.81
CA GLU A 396 17.82 4.99 -2.78
C GLU A 396 18.64 4.48 -3.96
N ILE A 397 18.62 3.16 -4.23
CA ILE A 397 19.31 2.56 -5.38
C ILE A 397 18.84 3.18 -6.70
N LEU A 398 17.54 3.42 -6.86
CA LEU A 398 17.00 4.04 -8.07
C LEU A 398 17.39 5.52 -8.19
N ARG A 399 17.40 6.26 -7.09
CA ARG A 399 17.89 7.65 -7.05
C ARG A 399 19.36 7.72 -7.46
N ASP A 400 20.18 6.85 -6.89
CA ASP A 400 21.62 6.77 -7.16
C ASP A 400 21.92 6.40 -8.62
N LEU A 401 21.13 5.52 -9.22
CA LEU A 401 21.22 5.21 -10.66
C LEU A 401 20.94 6.46 -11.51
N ARG A 402 19.88 7.22 -11.18
CA ARG A 402 19.52 8.45 -11.88
C ARG A 402 20.57 9.55 -11.72
N LEU A 403 21.12 9.71 -10.50
CA LEU A 403 22.22 10.64 -10.21
C LEU A 403 23.54 10.23 -10.88
N GLY A 404 23.66 8.98 -11.33
CA GLY A 404 24.89 8.46 -11.93
C GLY A 404 25.98 8.10 -10.92
N ALA A 405 25.60 7.80 -9.67
CA ALA A 405 26.50 7.17 -8.72
C ALA A 405 27.00 5.81 -9.25
N PHE A 406 26.13 5.10 -9.97
CA PHE A 406 26.46 3.91 -10.75
C PHE A 406 25.69 3.90 -12.08
N ASP A 407 26.13 3.06 -13.02
CA ASP A 407 25.66 3.07 -14.41
C ASP A 407 24.71 1.93 -14.75
N VAL A 408 24.84 0.79 -14.04
CA VAL A 408 24.15 -0.46 -14.37
C VAL A 408 23.34 -0.96 -13.19
N LEU A 409 22.07 -1.30 -13.43
CA LEU A 409 21.22 -1.99 -12.46
C LEU A 409 20.86 -3.39 -12.95
N VAL A 410 21.27 -4.41 -12.21
CA VAL A 410 20.92 -5.81 -12.49
C VAL A 410 19.73 -6.22 -11.61
N GLY A 411 18.66 -6.75 -12.17
CA GLY A 411 17.54 -7.23 -11.36
C GLY A 411 16.80 -8.40 -11.97
N ILE A 412 15.94 -9.02 -11.17
CA ILE A 412 15.14 -10.17 -11.62
C ILE A 412 13.85 -9.67 -12.28
N ASN A 413 13.07 -8.95 -11.47
CA ASN A 413 11.82 -8.36 -11.86
C ASN A 413 11.90 -6.84 -11.70
N LEU A 414 12.45 -6.19 -12.72
CA LEU A 414 12.51 -4.73 -12.82
C LEU A 414 11.15 -4.11 -13.23
N LEU A 415 10.09 -4.92 -13.34
CA LEU A 415 8.76 -4.49 -13.76
C LEU A 415 7.97 -3.75 -12.69
N ARG A 416 8.51 -3.59 -11.48
CA ARG A 416 7.76 -2.93 -10.40
C ARG A 416 7.50 -1.45 -10.74
N GLU A 417 6.32 -1.00 -10.31
CA GLU A 417 5.86 0.39 -10.36
C GLU A 417 6.97 1.34 -9.87
N GLY A 418 7.09 2.50 -10.54
CA GLY A 418 8.05 3.55 -10.14
C GLY A 418 9.44 3.48 -10.79
N LEU A 419 9.75 2.48 -11.62
CA LEU A 419 10.98 2.46 -12.43
C LEU A 419 10.85 3.38 -13.67
N ASP A 420 10.82 4.69 -13.43
CA ASP A 420 10.80 5.71 -14.48
C ASP A 420 12.16 6.40 -14.59
N ILE A 421 13.00 5.91 -15.51
CA ILE A 421 14.39 6.34 -15.67
C ILE A 421 14.58 6.82 -17.12
N PRO A 422 14.36 8.12 -17.40
CA PRO A 422 14.62 8.68 -18.73
C PRO A 422 16.09 8.55 -19.16
N GLU A 423 17.00 8.44 -18.18
CA GLU A 423 18.43 8.26 -18.41
C GLU A 423 18.78 6.84 -18.92
N CYS A 424 17.83 5.91 -18.95
CA CYS A 424 18.03 4.54 -19.42
C CYS A 424 18.10 4.48 -20.95
N GLY A 425 19.29 4.19 -21.48
CA GLY A 425 19.53 4.05 -22.93
C GLY A 425 19.58 2.60 -23.40
N PHE A 426 19.80 1.65 -22.50
CA PHE A 426 19.95 0.24 -22.86
C PHE A 426 19.26 -0.69 -21.86
N VAL A 427 18.52 -1.66 -22.38
CA VAL A 427 17.93 -2.76 -21.61
C VAL A 427 18.41 -4.11 -22.17
N ALA A 428 19.04 -4.91 -21.32
CA ALA A 428 19.44 -6.27 -21.64
C ALA A 428 18.51 -7.28 -20.95
N ILE A 429 17.96 -8.24 -21.71
CA ILE A 429 17.16 -9.35 -21.18
C ILE A 429 17.94 -10.63 -21.37
N LEU A 430 18.59 -11.11 -20.30
CA LEU A 430 19.32 -12.37 -20.32
C LEU A 430 18.36 -13.56 -20.30
N ASP A 431 18.75 -14.66 -20.94
CA ASP A 431 17.97 -15.90 -21.03
C ASP A 431 16.50 -15.66 -21.44
N ALA A 432 16.30 -14.84 -22.48
CA ALA A 432 14.97 -14.43 -22.95
C ALA A 432 14.11 -15.60 -23.49
N ASP A 433 14.75 -16.71 -23.87
CA ASP A 433 14.07 -17.93 -24.34
C ASP A 433 13.52 -18.83 -23.22
N LYS A 434 13.79 -18.51 -21.95
CA LYS A 434 13.28 -19.29 -20.82
C LYS A 434 11.86 -18.85 -20.47
N GLU A 435 10.88 -19.52 -21.06
CA GLU A 435 9.48 -19.25 -20.77
C GLU A 435 9.16 -19.40 -19.28
N GLY A 436 8.26 -18.55 -18.82
CA GLY A 436 7.86 -18.43 -17.43
C GLY A 436 7.33 -17.04 -17.14
N PHE A 437 6.97 -16.77 -15.90
CA PHE A 437 6.39 -15.47 -15.50
C PHE A 437 7.28 -14.27 -15.89
N LEU A 438 8.59 -14.38 -15.74
CA LEU A 438 9.54 -13.29 -16.03
C LEU A 438 9.79 -13.06 -17.53
N ARG A 439 9.37 -13.98 -18.39
CA ARG A 439 9.55 -13.95 -19.86
C ARG A 439 8.24 -14.19 -20.61
N SER A 440 7.11 -13.96 -19.95
CA SER A 440 5.82 -13.90 -20.61
C SER A 440 5.78 -12.70 -21.56
N GLU A 441 4.87 -12.74 -22.53
CA GLU A 441 4.57 -11.62 -23.42
C GLU A 441 4.41 -10.29 -22.66
N THR A 442 3.61 -10.30 -21.59
CA THR A 442 3.38 -9.13 -20.73
C THR A 442 4.67 -8.61 -20.10
N SER A 443 5.46 -9.49 -19.48
CA SER A 443 6.71 -9.15 -18.82
C SER A 443 7.76 -8.63 -19.80
N LEU A 444 7.83 -9.20 -21.01
CA LEU A 444 8.75 -8.74 -22.06
C LEU A 444 8.37 -7.33 -22.53
N ILE A 445 7.09 -7.09 -22.88
CA ILE A 445 6.62 -5.77 -23.32
C ILE A 445 6.89 -4.70 -22.26
N GLN A 446 6.64 -4.99 -20.99
CA GLN A 446 6.91 -4.03 -19.91
C GLN A 446 8.40 -3.77 -19.70
N THR A 447 9.24 -4.81 -19.83
CA THR A 447 10.70 -4.66 -19.71
C THR A 447 11.24 -3.83 -20.87
N ILE A 448 10.78 -4.09 -22.10
CA ILE A 448 11.08 -3.30 -23.30
C ILE A 448 10.68 -1.84 -23.11
N GLY A 449 9.50 -1.61 -22.54
CA GLY A 449 8.98 -0.27 -22.25
C GLY A 449 9.87 0.61 -21.37
N ARG A 450 10.81 0.01 -20.59
CA ARG A 450 11.77 0.78 -19.77
C ARG A 450 12.78 1.57 -20.61
N ALA A 451 13.10 1.12 -21.82
CA ALA A 451 13.95 1.86 -22.76
C ALA A 451 13.17 2.90 -23.59
N ALA A 452 11.83 2.90 -23.57
CA ALA A 452 11.01 3.77 -24.42
C ALA A 452 10.94 5.25 -23.96
N ARG A 453 11.69 5.62 -22.92
CA ARG A 453 11.75 6.97 -22.36
C ARG A 453 12.95 7.79 -22.86
N ASN A 454 13.84 7.13 -23.60
CA ASN A 454 15.04 7.71 -24.16
C ASN A 454 14.98 7.59 -25.69
N VAL A 455 15.37 8.66 -26.39
CA VAL A 455 15.42 8.69 -27.86
C VAL A 455 16.37 7.65 -28.44
N ASP A 456 17.48 7.37 -27.75
CA ASP A 456 18.50 6.40 -28.12
C ASP A 456 18.28 5.04 -27.43
N GLY A 457 17.10 4.84 -26.82
CA GLY A 457 16.75 3.62 -26.10
C GLY A 457 16.83 2.40 -27.02
N LYS A 458 17.53 1.35 -26.59
CA LYS A 458 17.70 0.06 -27.29
C LYS A 458 17.45 -1.12 -26.37
N VAL A 459 16.92 -2.22 -26.91
CA VAL A 459 16.72 -3.48 -26.16
C VAL A 459 17.40 -4.65 -26.86
N ILE A 460 18.11 -5.49 -26.11
CA ILE A 460 18.65 -6.77 -26.60
C ILE A 460 18.06 -7.93 -25.81
N LEU A 461 17.50 -8.91 -26.53
CA LEU A 461 17.03 -10.19 -26.01
C LEU A 461 18.11 -11.26 -26.27
N TYR A 462 18.71 -11.80 -25.21
CA TYR A 462 19.68 -12.88 -25.34
C TYR A 462 18.97 -14.24 -25.29
N ALA A 463 18.93 -14.92 -26.42
CA ALA A 463 18.16 -16.15 -26.62
C ALA A 463 18.78 -17.01 -27.72
N ASP A 464 18.74 -18.33 -27.56
CA ASP A 464 19.12 -19.26 -28.62
C ASP A 464 17.95 -19.61 -29.54
N GLN A 465 16.70 -19.42 -29.07
CA GLN A 465 15.47 -19.65 -29.84
C GLN A 465 14.46 -18.52 -29.61
N ILE A 466 13.67 -18.18 -30.64
CA ILE A 466 12.56 -17.23 -30.50
C ILE A 466 11.33 -17.98 -30.00
N THR A 467 10.90 -17.68 -28.78
CA THR A 467 9.67 -18.25 -28.20
C THR A 467 8.43 -17.52 -28.71
N GLY A 468 7.24 -18.13 -28.55
CA GLY A 468 5.99 -17.46 -28.93
C GLY A 468 5.73 -16.18 -28.14
N SER A 469 6.18 -16.12 -26.88
CA SER A 469 6.10 -14.90 -26.07
C SER A 469 6.99 -13.78 -26.60
N MET A 470 8.21 -14.12 -27.05
CA MET A 470 9.12 -13.15 -27.68
C MET A 470 8.57 -12.64 -29.00
N GLU A 471 8.05 -13.53 -29.85
CA GLU A 471 7.49 -13.17 -31.15
C GLU A 471 6.35 -12.15 -31.01
N ARG A 472 5.38 -12.42 -30.12
CA ARG A 472 4.26 -11.50 -29.86
C ARG A 472 4.71 -10.17 -29.26
N ALA A 473 5.65 -10.19 -28.31
CA ALA A 473 6.18 -8.97 -27.71
C ALA A 473 6.92 -8.08 -28.72
N MET A 474 7.75 -8.68 -29.59
CA MET A 474 8.46 -7.94 -30.65
C MET A 474 7.50 -7.40 -31.70
N ALA A 475 6.51 -8.20 -32.13
CA ALA A 475 5.50 -7.78 -33.09
C ALA A 475 4.69 -6.57 -32.57
N GLU A 476 4.27 -6.61 -31.31
CA GLU A 476 3.53 -5.52 -30.69
C GLU A 476 4.39 -4.24 -30.54
N THR A 477 5.66 -4.40 -30.16
CA THR A 477 6.62 -3.27 -30.07
C THR A 477 6.83 -2.61 -31.43
N ASN A 478 7.05 -3.41 -32.48
CA ASN A 478 7.24 -2.90 -33.83
C ASN A 478 5.99 -2.19 -34.36
N ARG A 479 4.80 -2.77 -34.14
CA ARG A 479 3.51 -2.15 -34.51
C ARG A 479 3.31 -0.78 -33.86
N ARG A 480 3.65 -0.65 -32.57
CA ARG A 480 3.59 0.63 -31.84
C ARG A 480 4.58 1.63 -32.41
N ARG A 481 5.83 1.19 -32.63
CA ARG A 481 6.91 2.01 -33.19
C ARG A 481 6.54 2.57 -34.57
N GLU A 482 6.02 1.75 -35.47
CA GLU A 482 5.58 2.16 -36.80
C GLU A 482 4.54 3.27 -36.75
N LYS A 483 3.46 3.08 -35.98
CA LYS A 483 2.41 4.10 -35.78
C LYS A 483 2.95 5.41 -35.22
N GLN A 484 3.88 5.33 -34.26
CA GLN A 484 4.49 6.52 -33.65
C GLN A 484 5.37 7.28 -34.66
N MET A 485 6.16 6.56 -35.47
CA MET A 485 6.98 7.17 -36.53
C MET A 485 6.11 7.85 -37.59
N GLU A 486 5.04 7.19 -38.04
CA GLU A 486 4.07 7.77 -38.99
C GLU A 486 3.43 9.04 -38.44
N TRP A 487 2.98 9.01 -37.18
CA TRP A 487 2.40 10.18 -36.51
C TRP A 487 3.41 11.33 -36.40
N ASN A 488 4.65 11.03 -36.00
CA ASN A 488 5.70 12.04 -35.88
C ASN A 488 6.02 12.68 -37.23
N ALA A 489 6.14 11.87 -38.29
CA ALA A 489 6.38 12.36 -39.64
C ALA A 489 5.21 13.23 -40.15
N ALA A 490 3.97 12.80 -39.92
CA ALA A 490 2.78 13.54 -40.34
C ALA A 490 2.60 14.88 -39.61
N ASN A 491 3.08 14.99 -38.35
CA ASN A 491 2.91 16.18 -37.51
C ASN A 491 4.20 17.01 -37.35
N GLY A 492 5.29 16.63 -38.01
CA GLY A 492 6.59 17.33 -37.90
C GLY A 492 7.19 17.31 -36.49
N ILE A 493 6.95 16.23 -35.73
CA ILE A 493 7.43 16.09 -34.34
C ILE A 493 8.81 15.41 -34.37
N THR A 494 9.81 16.05 -33.78
CA THR A 494 11.12 15.42 -33.51
C THR A 494 11.09 14.81 -32.10
N PRO A 495 11.39 13.51 -31.93
CA PRO A 495 11.41 12.88 -30.63
C PRO A 495 12.40 13.54 -29.67
N GLU A 496 11.95 13.87 -28.46
CA GLU A 496 12.80 14.39 -27.39
C GLU A 496 12.70 13.52 -26.13
N SER A 497 13.85 13.18 -25.54
CA SER A 497 13.93 12.46 -24.27
C SER A 497 13.28 13.26 -23.14
N VAL A 498 12.57 12.57 -22.25
CA VAL A 498 11.85 13.21 -21.14
C VAL A 498 12.85 13.79 -20.13
N LYS A 499 12.81 15.10 -19.91
CA LYS A 499 13.54 15.75 -18.81
C LYS A 499 12.69 15.72 -17.53
N SER A 500 12.75 14.60 -16.81
CA SER A 500 12.16 14.49 -15.47
C SER A 500 13.10 15.12 -14.45
N ARG A 501 12.61 16.07 -13.63
CA ARG A 501 13.37 16.49 -12.45
C ARG A 501 13.62 15.26 -11.59
N ILE A 502 14.88 15.04 -11.20
CA ILE A 502 15.17 14.11 -10.11
C ILE A 502 14.56 14.77 -8.88
N ALA A 503 13.30 14.44 -8.60
CA ALA A 503 12.68 14.85 -7.36
C ALA A 503 13.54 14.23 -6.27
N ASP A 504 14.01 15.06 -5.34
CA ASP A 504 14.44 14.56 -4.05
C ASP A 504 13.19 14.00 -3.37
N ILE A 505 12.88 12.73 -3.67
CA ILE A 505 11.71 12.00 -3.15
C ILE A 505 11.84 11.84 -1.63
N LEU A 506 13.05 12.01 -1.09
CA LEU A 506 13.34 12.09 0.34
C LEU A 506 13.07 13.49 0.93
N ASP A 507 12.89 14.54 0.11
CA ASP A 507 12.72 15.93 0.57
C ASP A 507 11.27 16.32 0.87
N SER A 508 10.30 15.40 0.70
CA SER A 508 8.95 15.69 1.13
C SER A 508 8.84 15.56 2.66
N VAL A 509 8.96 16.73 3.29
CA VAL A 509 8.57 17.12 4.67
C VAL A 509 9.74 17.29 5.67
N TYR A 510 10.92 16.69 5.47
CA TYR A 510 11.99 16.74 6.49
C TYR A 510 13.14 17.75 6.27
N GLU A 511 13.30 18.38 5.10
CA GLU A 511 14.50 19.21 4.80
C GLU A 511 14.25 20.69 4.44
N LYS A 512 13.06 21.26 4.70
CA LYS A 512 12.82 22.69 4.42
C LYS A 512 13.24 23.61 5.56
N ASP A 513 14.54 23.66 5.81
CA ASP A 513 15.22 24.90 6.18
C ASP A 513 16.71 24.60 6.15
N HIS A 514 17.47 25.27 5.28
CA HIS A 514 18.78 25.87 5.57
C HIS A 514 19.44 26.34 4.27
N VAL A 515 19.78 27.63 4.28
CA VAL A 515 20.52 28.35 3.25
C VAL A 515 21.98 27.86 3.25
N ARG A 516 22.47 27.37 2.10
CA ARG A 516 23.90 27.10 1.90
C ARG A 516 24.69 28.41 1.94
N ALA A 517 25.61 28.54 2.88
CA ALA A 517 26.73 29.47 2.79
C ALA A 517 28.02 28.67 2.55
N ASP A 518 28.67 28.94 1.42
CA ASP A 518 30.06 28.57 1.17
C ASP A 518 30.96 29.26 2.20
N ILE A 519 31.97 28.57 2.72
CA ILE A 519 33.32 29.12 2.96
C ILE A 519 34.31 27.96 3.14
N SER A 520 35.37 28.07 2.35
CA SER A 520 36.66 27.39 2.35
C SER A 520 37.49 27.60 3.62
N GLN A 521 38.43 26.67 3.86
CA GLN A 521 39.60 26.68 4.78
C GLN A 521 39.41 25.88 6.08
N PHE A 522 40.17 24.79 6.26
CA PHE A 522 41.43 24.77 7.03
C PHE A 522 42.07 23.37 6.95
N THR A 523 43.40 23.34 6.88
CA THR A 523 44.28 22.17 6.75
C THR A 523 44.79 21.67 8.11
N ASP A 524 45.33 20.44 8.08
CA ASP A 524 46.27 19.80 9.02
C ASP A 524 45.67 19.37 10.37
N ASP A 525 45.85 18.16 10.91
CA ASP A 525 47.03 17.30 10.92
C ASP A 525 46.65 15.88 11.42
N ALA A 526 47.62 14.98 11.52
CA ALA A 526 47.62 13.63 12.12
C ALA A 526 47.46 12.43 11.16
N GLY A 527 48.60 11.78 10.91
CA GLY A 527 48.73 10.55 10.17
C GLY A 527 48.74 9.27 11.03
N ALA A 528 48.57 8.16 10.30
CA ALA A 528 49.08 6.81 10.49
C ALA A 528 48.73 5.99 11.76
N MET A 529 47.79 5.04 11.58
CA MET A 529 47.83 3.67 12.12
C MET A 529 46.93 2.75 11.25
N ILE A 530 47.39 1.53 11.01
CA ILE A 530 47.23 0.75 9.78
C ILE A 530 46.15 -0.35 9.85
N GLY A 531 45.46 -0.54 8.72
CA GLY A 531 45.23 -1.87 8.12
C GLY A 531 43.87 -2.51 8.34
N ASN A 532 43.71 -3.27 9.42
CA ASN A 532 42.58 -4.21 9.55
C ASN A 532 41.40 -3.67 10.38
N ASN A 533 41.54 -2.50 10.99
CA ASN A 533 40.50 -1.88 11.83
C ASN A 533 39.80 -0.70 11.12
N LEU A 534 40.27 -0.31 9.93
CA LEU A 534 39.81 0.88 9.23
C LEU A 534 38.40 0.70 8.67
N LYS A 535 38.09 -0.44 8.06
CA LYS A 535 36.74 -0.74 7.54
C LYS A 535 35.69 -0.73 8.65
N THR A 536 35.97 -1.42 9.75
CA THR A 536 35.09 -1.46 10.93
C THR A 536 34.93 -0.08 11.57
N HIS A 537 36.00 0.73 11.57
CA HIS A 537 35.97 2.10 12.06
C HIS A 537 35.16 3.03 11.14
N LEU A 538 35.29 2.88 9.82
CA LEU A 538 34.51 3.60 8.82
C LEU A 538 33.01 3.25 8.93
N GLU A 539 32.66 1.98 9.14
CA GLU A 539 31.28 1.56 9.39
C GLU A 539 30.72 2.15 10.69
N ALA A 540 31.54 2.21 11.75
CA ALA A 540 31.15 2.85 13.01
C ALA A 540 30.97 4.36 12.87
N LEU A 541 31.84 5.03 12.12
CA LEU A 541 31.74 6.46 11.82
C LEU A 541 30.53 6.75 10.92
N ASP A 542 30.24 5.92 9.92
CA ASP A 542 29.07 6.09 9.04
C ASP A 542 27.76 5.95 9.84
N LYS A 543 27.72 5.00 10.78
CA LYS A 543 26.62 4.88 11.74
C LYS A 543 26.51 6.12 12.63
N GLN A 544 27.62 6.62 13.19
CA GLN A 544 27.62 7.83 14.02
C GLN A 544 27.19 9.09 13.23
N MET A 545 27.55 9.18 11.95
CA MET A 545 27.11 10.26 11.07
C MET A 545 25.60 10.20 10.84
N ARG A 546 25.05 9.02 10.54
CA ARG A 546 23.61 8.81 10.36
C ARG A 546 22.83 9.07 11.65
N ASP A 547 23.36 8.60 12.79
CA ASP A 547 22.76 8.87 14.10
C ASP A 547 22.80 10.37 14.43
N ALA A 548 23.88 11.08 14.08
CA ALA A 548 23.96 12.53 14.25
C ALA A 548 22.99 13.29 13.32
N ALA A 549 22.86 12.85 12.06
CA ALA A 549 21.91 13.42 11.10
C ALA A 549 20.45 13.17 11.55
N ALA A 550 20.13 11.97 12.04
CA ALA A 550 18.81 11.64 12.58
C ALA A 550 18.47 12.46 13.84
N ASN A 551 19.48 12.80 14.65
CA ASN A 551 19.34 13.64 15.84
C ASN A 551 19.45 15.16 15.54
N LEU A 552 19.49 15.56 14.27
CA LEU A 552 19.59 16.96 13.83
C LEU A 552 20.90 17.68 14.25
N ASP A 553 21.94 16.93 14.59
CA ASP A 553 23.28 17.47 14.91
C ASP A 553 24.14 17.52 13.63
N PHE A 554 23.78 18.45 12.74
CA PHE A 554 24.39 18.56 11.41
C PHE A 554 25.86 18.97 11.44
N GLU A 555 26.29 19.71 12.47
CA GLU A 555 27.70 20.06 12.66
C GLU A 555 28.53 18.82 12.95
N LYS A 556 28.03 17.94 13.81
CA LYS A 556 28.68 16.67 14.11
C LYS A 556 28.60 15.71 12.93
N ALA A 557 27.47 15.62 12.24
CA ALA A 557 27.33 14.80 11.03
C ALA A 557 28.31 15.26 9.93
N ALA A 558 28.44 16.57 9.70
CA ALA A 558 29.39 17.13 8.76
C ALA A 558 30.85 16.83 9.16
N ARG A 559 31.19 16.99 10.45
CA ARG A 559 32.53 16.67 10.95
C ARG A 559 32.88 15.19 10.75
N VAL A 560 31.95 14.29 11.05
CA VAL A 560 32.15 12.83 10.88
C VAL A 560 32.20 12.47 9.39
N ARG A 561 31.39 13.10 8.53
CA ARG A 561 31.44 12.94 7.07
C ARG A 561 32.80 13.33 6.50
N ASP A 562 33.32 14.48 6.93
CA ASP A 562 34.60 15.00 6.44
C ASP A 562 35.76 14.11 6.94
N GLU A 563 35.65 13.54 8.14
CA GLU A 563 36.59 12.55 8.67
C GLU A 563 36.54 11.21 7.90
N ILE A 564 35.34 10.71 7.57
CA ILE A 564 35.15 9.52 6.72
C ILE A 564 35.80 9.76 5.35
N LYS A 565 35.59 10.94 4.77
CA LYS A 565 36.17 11.32 3.47
C LYS A 565 37.70 11.33 3.54
N ARG A 566 38.27 11.96 4.56
CA ARG A 566 39.72 11.97 4.81
C ARG A 566 40.31 10.56 4.95
N LEU A 567 39.66 9.69 5.73
CA LEU A 567 40.12 8.32 5.95
C LEU A 567 40.07 7.47 4.67
N ARG A 568 39.03 7.65 3.83
CA ARG A 568 38.93 6.99 2.52
C ARG A 568 39.96 7.51 1.51
N GLU A 569 40.23 8.81 1.50
CA GLU A 569 41.27 9.39 0.65
C GLU A 569 42.67 8.89 1.07
N MET A 570 42.91 8.73 2.38
CA MET A 570 44.13 8.11 2.90
C MET A 570 44.27 6.64 2.49
N GLU A 571 43.19 5.86 2.52
CA GLU A 571 43.18 4.46 2.06
C GLU A 571 43.54 4.36 0.57
N LEU A 572 42.96 5.24 -0.26
CA LEU A 572 43.23 5.29 -1.70
C LEU A 572 44.70 5.65 -1.98
N ALA A 573 45.23 6.64 -1.26
CA ALA A 573 46.62 7.07 -1.40
C ALA A 573 47.64 6.01 -0.97
N ILE A 574 47.31 5.18 0.03
CA ILE A 574 48.15 4.06 0.48
C ILE A 574 48.05 2.88 -0.50
N SER A 575 46.91 2.68 -1.14
CA SER A 575 46.69 1.62 -2.14
C SER A 575 47.41 1.88 -3.48
N ASP A 576 47.75 3.14 -3.78
CA ASP A 576 48.41 3.55 -5.03
C ASP A 576 49.96 3.60 -4.94
N ASP A 577 50.57 3.31 -3.79
CA ASP A 577 52.03 3.27 -3.62
C ASP A 577 52.64 1.94 -4.13
N PRO A 578 53.48 1.94 -5.19
CA PRO A 578 54.07 0.73 -5.77
C PRO A 578 54.96 -0.06 -4.81
N LEU A 579 55.54 0.59 -3.78
CA LEU A 579 56.43 -0.06 -2.80
C LEU A 579 55.67 -0.90 -1.75
N ALA A 580 54.37 -0.65 -1.53
CA ALA A 580 53.58 -1.43 -0.59
C ALA A 580 53.32 -2.87 -1.08
N ARG A 581 53.25 -3.07 -2.40
CA ARG A 581 53.10 -4.41 -3.02
C ARG A 581 54.33 -5.30 -2.88
N GLU A 582 55.52 -4.72 -2.73
CA GLU A 582 56.75 -5.51 -2.58
C GLU A 582 56.93 -6.05 -1.16
N VAL A 583 56.41 -5.36 -0.13
CA VAL A 583 56.55 -5.79 1.27
C VAL A 583 55.66 -6.98 1.62
N GLU A 584 54.51 -7.15 0.96
CA GLU A 584 53.68 -8.36 1.11
C GLU A 584 54.29 -9.61 0.43
N SER A 585 55.17 -9.41 -0.55
CA SER A 585 55.81 -10.51 -1.29
C SER A 585 57.01 -11.13 -0.58
N GLN A 586 57.53 -10.47 0.47
CA GLN A 586 58.71 -10.92 1.23
C GLN A 586 58.37 -11.09 2.72
N SER A 587 57.62 -12.13 3.06
CA SER A 587 57.68 -12.72 4.40
C SER A 587 57.59 -14.25 4.31
N PRO A 588 58.40 -15.00 5.07
CA PRO A 588 58.73 -16.38 4.71
C PRO A 588 57.58 -17.34 5.02
N ALA A 589 57.27 -18.17 4.04
CA ALA A 589 56.44 -19.36 4.20
C ALA A 589 57.05 -20.31 5.24
N SER A 590 56.33 -20.58 6.31
CA SER A 590 56.47 -21.83 7.07
C SER A 590 55.15 -22.58 6.98
N GLY A 591 55.17 -23.69 6.24
CA GLY A 591 54.01 -24.55 6.06
C GLY A 591 53.63 -25.29 7.35
N ARG A 592 52.33 -25.38 7.62
CA ARG A 592 51.74 -26.51 8.34
C ARG A 592 50.22 -26.58 8.17
N GLU A 593 49.73 -27.81 8.15
CA GLU A 593 48.41 -28.30 7.79
C GLU A 593 47.20 -27.55 8.40
N LYS A 594 46.15 -27.42 7.59
CA LYS A 594 44.78 -27.15 8.06
C LYS A 594 44.25 -28.37 8.81
N GLY A 595 44.28 -28.32 10.14
CA GLY A 595 43.60 -29.31 10.97
C GLY A 595 43.63 -28.95 12.45
N LYS A 596 42.46 -28.62 13.00
CA LYS A 596 42.12 -28.55 14.44
C LYS A 596 42.91 -27.53 15.27
N HIS A 597 42.25 -26.49 15.77
CA HIS A 597 42.15 -26.19 17.21
C HIS A 597 41.34 -24.92 17.47
N ASN A 598 40.09 -25.09 17.90
CA ASN A 598 39.47 -24.18 18.86
C ASN A 598 39.66 -24.85 20.23
N LYS A 599 40.75 -24.55 20.92
CA LYS A 599 40.90 -24.84 22.35
C LYS A 599 41.32 -23.55 23.04
N GLY A 600 40.40 -23.03 23.84
CA GLY A 600 40.59 -21.85 24.66
C GLY A 600 41.76 -22.00 25.63
N VAL A 601 42.41 -20.87 25.87
CA VAL A 601 43.50 -20.64 26.81
C VAL A 601 43.17 -21.22 28.18
N ALA A 602 44.03 -22.10 28.70
CA ALA A 602 43.94 -22.65 30.04
C ALA A 602 44.37 -21.60 31.08
N ARG A 603 43.41 -21.05 31.82
CA ARG A 603 43.70 -20.39 33.11
C ARG A 603 44.06 -21.48 34.12
N HIS A 604 45.15 -21.29 34.87
CA HIS A 604 45.47 -22.12 36.04
C HIS A 604 44.29 -22.05 37.03
N ARG A 605 43.69 -23.21 37.33
CA ARG A 605 42.59 -23.38 38.30
C ARG A 605 43.15 -23.91 39.62
N THR A 606 42.55 -23.49 40.72
CA THR A 606 42.93 -23.94 42.07
C THR A 606 42.51 -25.39 42.31
N ALA A 607 43.11 -26.06 43.30
CA ALA A 607 42.82 -27.48 43.60
C ALA A 607 41.34 -27.72 43.97
N GLU A 608 40.69 -26.76 44.63
CA GLU A 608 39.27 -26.84 44.98
C GLU A 608 38.34 -26.73 43.76
N GLU A 609 38.73 -25.93 42.75
CA GLU A 609 37.98 -25.84 41.49
C GLU A 609 38.09 -27.13 40.68
N GLN A 610 39.26 -27.78 40.68
CA GLN A 610 39.43 -29.07 39.99
C GLN A 610 38.54 -30.16 40.60
N GLU A 611 38.38 -30.20 41.92
CA GLU A 611 37.53 -31.20 42.58
C GLU A 611 36.04 -30.96 42.27
N ARG A 612 35.59 -29.70 42.22
CA ARG A 612 34.22 -29.35 41.81
C ARG A 612 33.91 -29.78 40.37
N PHE A 613 34.82 -29.53 39.44
CA PHE A 613 34.63 -29.92 38.04
C PHE A 613 34.64 -31.44 37.88
N ARG A 614 35.45 -32.17 38.66
CA ARG A 614 35.46 -33.64 38.65
C ARG A 614 34.11 -34.23 39.07
N ARG A 615 33.49 -33.70 40.12
CA ARG A 615 32.13 -34.13 40.55
C ARG A 615 31.04 -33.78 39.53
N LEU A 616 31.18 -32.65 38.83
CA LEU A 616 30.27 -32.26 37.75
C LEU A 616 30.39 -33.16 36.51
N ASP A 617 31.62 -33.56 36.16
CA ASP A 617 31.87 -34.47 35.05
C ASP A 617 31.42 -35.90 35.38
N GLU A 618 31.60 -36.36 36.63
CA GLU A 618 31.05 -37.63 37.11
C GLU A 618 29.50 -37.64 37.10
N ALA A 619 28.87 -36.53 37.49
CA ALA A 619 27.42 -36.38 37.42
C ALA A 619 26.89 -36.38 35.97
N ARG A 620 27.61 -35.75 35.04
CA ARG A 620 27.28 -35.76 33.60
C ARG A 620 27.45 -37.15 32.98
N ALA A 621 28.52 -37.86 33.32
CA ALA A 621 28.75 -39.21 32.85
C ALA A 621 27.65 -40.19 33.36
N ALA A 622 27.20 -40.01 34.61
CA ALA A 622 26.08 -40.76 35.15
C ALA A 622 24.74 -40.44 34.44
N GLU A 623 24.51 -39.19 34.06
CA GLU A 623 23.32 -38.77 33.31
C GLU A 623 23.31 -39.32 31.86
N GLU A 624 24.47 -39.34 31.19
CA GLU A 624 24.61 -39.94 29.85
C GLU A 624 24.43 -41.45 29.87
N ALA A 625 25.00 -42.14 30.88
CA ALA A 625 24.78 -43.58 31.07
C ALA A 625 23.29 -43.91 31.32
N ALA A 626 22.58 -43.05 32.06
CA ALA A 626 21.14 -43.19 32.30
C ALA A 626 20.28 -42.92 31.03
N LYS A 627 20.74 -42.04 30.13
CA LYS A 627 20.10 -41.81 28.81
C LYS A 627 20.32 -42.98 27.84
N ALA A 628 21.51 -43.60 27.86
CA ALA A 628 21.83 -44.75 27.01
C ALA A 628 21.09 -46.04 27.41
N ALA A 629 20.70 -46.17 28.69
CA ALA A 629 20.00 -47.34 29.22
C ALA A 629 18.47 -47.33 29.01
N ARG A 630 17.88 -46.28 28.39
CA ARG A 630 16.44 -46.23 28.09
C ARG A 630 16.13 -46.97 26.79
N PRO A 631 15.27 -48.02 26.79
CA PRO A 631 14.87 -48.68 25.56
C PRO A 631 14.03 -47.72 24.69
N ASN A 632 14.46 -47.58 23.44
CA ASN A 632 13.90 -46.64 22.48
C ASN A 632 12.56 -47.17 21.94
N MET A 633 11.41 -46.63 22.38
CA MET A 633 10.07 -47.07 21.95
C MET A 633 9.63 -46.54 20.57
N PHE A 634 10.53 -45.98 19.76
CA PHE A 634 10.24 -45.56 18.39
C PHE A 634 11.39 -45.93 17.44
N ARG A 635 11.47 -47.22 17.08
CA ARG A 635 12.16 -47.67 15.86
C ARG A 635 11.15 -47.64 14.71
N LYS A 636 11.50 -47.02 13.58
CA LYS A 636 10.72 -47.17 12.34
C LYS A 636 10.95 -48.59 11.77
N PRO A 637 9.90 -49.35 11.43
CA PRO A 637 10.05 -50.66 10.80
C PRO A 637 10.62 -50.51 9.38
N HIS A 638 11.36 -51.53 8.93
CA HIS A 638 11.94 -51.57 7.58
C HIS A 638 10.90 -52.12 6.57
N LEU A 639 11.11 -51.85 5.28
CA LEU A 639 10.13 -52.09 4.20
C LEU A 639 9.69 -53.57 4.02
N ASP A 640 10.42 -54.52 4.60
CA ASP A 640 10.10 -55.95 4.56
C ASP A 640 9.21 -56.43 5.74
N GLU A 641 8.90 -55.55 6.70
CA GLU A 641 8.09 -55.87 7.90
C GLU A 641 6.60 -55.53 7.75
N MET A 642 6.15 -55.09 6.57
CA MET A 642 4.75 -54.76 6.28
C MET A 642 4.14 -55.77 5.30
N GLY A 643 3.97 -57.00 5.78
CA GLY A 643 3.29 -58.08 5.07
C GLY A 643 2.15 -58.68 5.90
N ALA A 644 0.94 -58.58 5.34
CA ALA A 644 -0.30 -59.29 5.66
C ALA A 644 -1.05 -59.01 6.98
N ASP A 645 -2.34 -58.73 6.76
CA ASP A 645 -3.51 -58.90 7.63
C ASP A 645 -3.84 -57.89 8.74
N GLY A 646 -4.93 -57.13 8.47
CA GLY A 646 -5.93 -56.80 9.48
C GLY A 646 -5.95 -55.36 10.00
N ALA A 647 -6.25 -54.37 9.15
CA ALA A 647 -6.60 -53.02 9.61
C ALA A 647 -8.04 -52.66 9.24
N VAL A 648 -8.89 -52.52 10.25
CA VAL A 648 -10.25 -51.96 10.16
C VAL A 648 -10.16 -50.50 9.71
N PRO A 649 -10.92 -50.04 8.69
CA PRO A 649 -10.76 -48.68 8.17
C PRO A 649 -11.24 -47.63 9.18
N LEU A 650 -10.33 -46.75 9.59
CA LEU A 650 -10.64 -45.48 10.24
C LEU A 650 -11.58 -44.67 9.32
N LYS A 651 -12.68 -44.19 9.88
CA LYS A 651 -13.67 -43.35 9.17
C LYS A 651 -12.97 -42.14 8.53
N LYS A 652 -13.32 -41.88 7.26
CA LYS A 652 -12.89 -40.69 6.50
C LYS A 652 -13.20 -39.39 7.27
N PRO A 653 -12.34 -38.36 7.19
CA PRO A 653 -12.66 -37.05 7.74
C PRO A 653 -13.94 -36.49 7.10
N LEU A 654 -14.80 -35.86 7.92
CA LEU A 654 -16.09 -35.27 7.48
C LEU A 654 -15.93 -34.09 6.50
N PHE A 655 -14.69 -33.64 6.25
CA PHE A 655 -14.33 -32.76 5.16
C PHE A 655 -13.20 -33.39 4.36
N ALA A 656 -13.50 -33.83 3.15
CA ALA A 656 -12.47 -34.10 2.16
C ALA A 656 -11.89 -32.75 1.72
N LYS A 657 -10.56 -32.62 1.70
CA LYS A 657 -9.91 -31.53 0.95
C LYS A 657 -10.37 -31.68 -0.51
N PRO A 658 -10.97 -30.64 -1.13
CA PRO A 658 -11.14 -30.66 -2.57
C PRO A 658 -9.75 -30.78 -3.19
N TRP A 659 -9.57 -31.73 -4.10
CA TRP A 659 -8.41 -31.67 -4.99
C TRP A 659 -8.59 -30.50 -5.97
N LEU A 660 -7.50 -30.08 -6.62
CA LEU A 660 -7.51 -28.93 -7.54
C LEU A 660 -8.58 -29.07 -8.64
N ASP A 661 -8.97 -30.30 -8.98
CA ASP A 661 -9.98 -30.64 -9.97
C ASP A 661 -11.44 -30.62 -9.42
N ASP A 662 -11.64 -30.64 -8.10
CA ASP A 662 -12.97 -30.55 -7.46
C ASP A 662 -13.43 -29.08 -7.27
N MET A 663 -12.61 -28.12 -7.71
CA MET A 663 -12.85 -26.68 -7.65
C MET A 663 -13.11 -26.08 -9.03
N GLY A 664 -13.80 -26.82 -9.91
CA GLY A 664 -14.23 -26.36 -11.23
C GLY A 664 -13.08 -26.07 -12.20
N PRO A 665 -13.16 -26.53 -13.47
CA PRO A 665 -12.09 -26.26 -14.40
C PRO A 665 -12.12 -24.78 -14.82
N GLY A 666 -10.91 -24.24 -15.00
CA GLY A 666 -10.71 -23.08 -15.85
C GLY A 666 -11.31 -23.34 -17.24
N THR A 667 -11.56 -22.22 -17.91
CA THR A 667 -11.86 -22.08 -19.34
C THR A 667 -11.43 -23.26 -20.22
N ASP A 668 -12.36 -24.17 -20.51
CA ASP A 668 -12.52 -24.87 -21.79
C ASP A 668 -13.67 -25.89 -21.67
N MET A 669 -14.84 -25.56 -22.23
CA MET A 669 -15.89 -26.53 -22.54
C MET A 669 -16.38 -26.28 -23.96
N THR A 670 -16.36 -27.33 -24.78
CA THR A 670 -16.94 -27.35 -26.11
C THR A 670 -18.46 -27.16 -26.03
N THR A 671 -18.98 -26.19 -26.78
CA THR A 671 -20.41 -25.85 -26.80
C THR A 671 -21.20 -26.93 -27.54
N PRO A 672 -22.27 -27.52 -26.97
CA PRO A 672 -23.15 -28.42 -27.71
C PRO A 672 -23.86 -27.65 -28.82
N ALA A 673 -23.90 -28.23 -30.03
CA ALA A 673 -24.59 -27.62 -31.16
C ALA A 673 -26.08 -27.38 -30.83
N GLY A 674 -26.50 -26.10 -30.86
CA GLY A 674 -27.89 -25.69 -30.69
C GLY A 674 -28.29 -25.08 -29.34
N ALA A 675 -27.35 -24.87 -28.41
CA ALA A 675 -27.65 -24.17 -27.15
C ALA A 675 -27.77 -22.65 -27.35
N VAL A 676 -28.98 -22.10 -27.20
CA VAL A 676 -29.22 -20.65 -27.19
C VAL A 676 -28.82 -20.10 -25.82
N SER A 677 -27.83 -19.22 -25.79
CA SER A 677 -27.33 -18.59 -24.56
C SER A 677 -28.35 -17.58 -24.01
N ARG A 678 -28.90 -17.87 -22.81
CA ARG A 678 -29.56 -16.86 -21.97
C ARG A 678 -29.06 -16.97 -20.55
N SER A 679 -28.25 -16.00 -20.13
CA SER A 679 -27.85 -15.78 -18.74
C SER A 679 -29.00 -15.13 -17.96
N LEU A 680 -29.33 -15.70 -16.81
CA LEU A 680 -30.31 -15.17 -15.84
C LEU A 680 -29.78 -13.94 -15.05
N PHE A 681 -28.59 -13.43 -15.37
CA PHE A 681 -27.92 -12.35 -14.64
C PHE A 681 -27.33 -11.27 -15.56
N LYS A 682 -28.06 -10.85 -16.60
CA LYS A 682 -27.69 -9.68 -17.41
C LYS A 682 -28.58 -8.48 -17.06
N LYS A 683 -28.00 -7.41 -16.51
CA LYS A 683 -28.61 -6.07 -16.59
C LYS A 683 -28.23 -5.43 -17.93
N GLN A 684 -29.18 -4.71 -18.50
CA GLN A 684 -29.11 -4.06 -19.80
C GLN A 684 -27.95 -3.06 -19.92
N THR A 685 -27.48 -2.88 -21.15
CA THR A 685 -26.49 -1.88 -21.55
C THR A 685 -27.14 -0.50 -21.73
N ALA A 686 -26.35 0.58 -21.65
CA ALA A 686 -26.85 1.96 -21.76
C ALA A 686 -27.55 2.30 -23.09
N GLN A 687 -27.29 1.54 -24.16
CA GLN A 687 -27.99 1.67 -25.45
C GLN A 687 -29.40 1.07 -25.44
N GLU A 688 -29.69 0.14 -24.53
CA GLU A 688 -31.03 -0.43 -24.35
C GLU A 688 -31.93 0.47 -23.48
N ALA A 689 -31.38 1.52 -22.85
CA ALA A 689 -32.11 2.47 -22.01
C ALA A 689 -32.79 3.61 -22.80
N HIS A 690 -32.47 3.76 -24.09
CA HIS A 690 -33.02 4.83 -24.95
C HIS A 690 -33.50 4.26 -26.29
N GLY A 691 -34.57 3.46 -26.27
CA GLY A 691 -35.22 2.96 -27.48
C GLY A 691 -36.59 2.38 -27.18
N SER A 692 -37.62 2.95 -27.80
CA SER A 692 -39.05 2.67 -27.66
C SER A 692 -39.44 1.22 -27.94
N ASP A 693 -40.24 0.61 -27.05
CA ASP A 693 -41.62 0.11 -27.32
C ASP A 693 -42.04 -1.12 -26.47
N PHE A 694 -43.18 -0.95 -25.75
CA PHE A 694 -44.10 -1.91 -25.09
C PHE A 694 -43.52 -2.92 -24.05
N GLY A 695 -44.00 -3.10 -22.80
CA GLY A 695 -45.16 -2.62 -22.03
C GLY A 695 -45.06 -3.16 -20.58
N ILE A 696 -45.78 -2.54 -19.64
CA ILE A 696 -45.93 -2.91 -18.21
C ILE A 696 -47.36 -3.50 -18.05
N PRO A 697 -47.72 -4.44 -17.12
CA PRO A 697 -47.15 -4.74 -15.78
C PRO A 697 -46.99 -6.21 -15.39
N GLY A 698 -46.05 -6.51 -14.49
CA GLY A 698 -46.14 -7.69 -13.64
C GLY A 698 -44.83 -8.14 -13.02
N ASP A 699 -44.64 -7.75 -11.77
CA ASP A 699 -43.68 -8.27 -10.80
C ASP A 699 -42.20 -7.84 -10.86
N ARG A 700 -41.78 -7.28 -9.72
CA ARG A 700 -40.48 -6.65 -9.48
C ARG A 700 -39.47 -7.72 -9.09
N THR A 701 -38.54 -8.09 -9.98
CA THR A 701 -37.29 -8.73 -9.55
C THR A 701 -36.42 -7.68 -8.88
N LYS A 702 -36.44 -7.68 -7.54
CA LYS A 702 -35.50 -6.91 -6.71
C LYS A 702 -34.06 -7.38 -7.00
N PRO A 703 -33.07 -6.47 -7.07
CA PRO A 703 -31.67 -6.87 -7.06
C PRO A 703 -31.36 -7.62 -5.76
N LEU A 704 -30.50 -8.66 -5.83
CA LEU A 704 -30.00 -9.41 -4.66
C LEU A 704 -29.23 -8.54 -3.67
N PHE A 705 -28.82 -7.34 -4.09
CA PHE A 705 -28.18 -6.33 -3.27
C PHE A 705 -28.98 -5.03 -3.35
N ARG A 706 -29.49 -4.57 -2.21
CA ARG A 706 -30.15 -3.27 -2.09
C ARG A 706 -29.11 -2.24 -1.65
N LYS A 707 -28.76 -1.32 -2.55
CA LYS A 707 -28.09 -0.07 -2.18
C LYS A 707 -29.16 0.91 -1.68
N ASN A 708 -28.93 1.55 -0.54
CA ASN A 708 -29.85 2.55 0.00
C ASN A 708 -29.62 3.88 -0.71
N SER A 709 -30.69 4.58 -1.10
CA SER A 709 -30.57 5.93 -1.67
C SER A 709 -30.25 6.96 -0.58
N LEU A 710 -29.71 8.11 -0.98
CA LEU A 710 -29.43 9.24 -0.09
C LEU A 710 -30.66 9.66 0.74
N ASP A 711 -31.85 9.59 0.13
CA ASP A 711 -33.13 9.92 0.76
C ASP A 711 -33.61 8.85 1.75
N GLU A 712 -33.28 7.57 1.54
CA GLU A 712 -33.60 6.48 2.48
C GLU A 712 -32.71 6.54 3.74
N MET A 713 -31.53 7.16 3.65
CA MET A 713 -30.59 7.31 4.75
C MET A 713 -30.96 8.41 5.76
N THR A 714 -31.92 9.28 5.45
CA THR A 714 -32.24 10.47 6.27
C THR A 714 -33.54 10.38 7.07
N VAL A 715 -34.32 9.29 6.98
CA VAL A 715 -35.62 9.21 7.65
C VAL A 715 -35.75 7.98 8.55
N ARG A 716 -35.53 8.19 9.86
CA ARG A 716 -36.12 7.36 10.93
C ARG A 716 -36.69 8.24 12.03
N ARG A 717 -37.90 8.77 11.81
CA ARG A 717 -38.87 9.01 12.89
C ARG A 717 -40.07 8.10 12.67
N THR A 718 -40.32 7.23 13.63
CA THR A 718 -41.47 6.33 13.68
C THR A 718 -42.70 7.09 14.15
N GLU A 719 -43.56 7.49 13.21
CA GLU A 719 -44.97 7.72 13.50
C GLU A 719 -45.81 7.02 12.43
N LYS A 720 -46.75 6.18 12.87
CA LYS A 720 -47.67 5.43 12.00
C LYS A 720 -48.57 6.43 11.24
N PRO A 721 -48.80 6.29 9.93
CA PRO A 721 -49.76 7.14 9.23
C PRO A 721 -51.18 6.77 9.65
N VAL A 722 -51.95 7.76 10.09
CA VAL A 722 -53.39 7.66 10.29
C VAL A 722 -54.06 7.57 8.91
N GLU A 723 -54.95 6.60 8.73
CA GLU A 723 -55.78 6.48 7.52
C GLU A 723 -56.77 7.65 7.44
N GLY A 724 -56.54 8.56 6.49
CA GLY A 724 -57.42 9.70 6.22
C GLY A 724 -57.20 10.26 4.82
N LYS A 725 -58.29 10.68 4.16
CA LYS A 725 -58.30 11.16 2.77
C LYS A 725 -57.35 12.35 2.58
N VAL A 726 -56.44 12.21 1.61
CA VAL A 726 -55.54 13.26 1.14
C VAL A 726 -56.36 14.44 0.56
N PRO A 727 -56.10 15.70 0.95
CA PRO A 727 -56.76 16.85 0.32
C PRO A 727 -56.25 17.05 -1.12
N ALA A 728 -57.17 17.44 -2.01
CA ALA A 728 -56.90 17.58 -3.44
C ALA A 728 -55.86 18.67 -3.75
N LYS A 729 -54.91 18.35 -4.65
CA LYS A 729 -53.94 19.33 -5.17
C LYS A 729 -54.66 20.49 -5.90
N PRO A 730 -54.22 21.75 -5.72
CA PRO A 730 -54.77 22.86 -6.50
C PRO A 730 -54.36 22.72 -7.98
N LYS A 731 -55.32 23.03 -8.86
CA LYS A 731 -55.17 22.98 -10.33
C LYS A 731 -54.25 24.11 -10.84
N PRO A 732 -53.54 23.90 -11.96
CA PRO A 732 -52.71 24.92 -12.57
C PRO A 732 -53.58 25.97 -13.27
N ILE A 733 -53.29 27.25 -13.04
CA ILE A 733 -53.94 28.36 -13.75
C ILE A 733 -53.08 28.74 -14.96
N SER A 734 -53.69 28.64 -16.14
CA SER A 734 -53.20 29.13 -17.44
C SER A 734 -53.97 30.42 -17.83
N PRO A 735 -53.55 31.16 -18.89
CA PRO A 735 -53.53 32.63 -18.95
C PRO A 735 -54.77 33.27 -19.62
N LEU A 736 -54.95 34.61 -19.47
CA LEU A 736 -55.33 35.60 -20.52
C LEU A 736 -55.82 36.98 -19.96
N VAL A 737 -55.15 38.05 -20.43
CA VAL A 737 -55.63 39.29 -21.12
C VAL A 737 -56.76 40.19 -20.56
N GLY A 738 -56.45 41.51 -20.50
CA GLY A 738 -57.32 42.71 -20.67
C GLY A 738 -57.75 43.41 -19.36
N GLU A 739 -57.77 44.74 -19.15
CA GLU A 739 -57.52 45.99 -19.91
C GLU A 739 -57.49 47.15 -18.88
N MET A 740 -56.70 48.23 -19.08
CA MET A 740 -57.14 49.66 -19.00
C MET A 740 -55.98 50.68 -19.02
N SER A 741 -56.04 51.59 -20.02
CA SER A 741 -55.57 52.99 -20.09
C SER A 741 -54.07 53.31 -19.89
N GLY A 742 -53.37 54.15 -20.65
CA GLY A 742 -53.64 55.03 -21.79
C GLY A 742 -52.43 55.99 -22.00
N ARG A 743 -52.27 56.50 -23.23
CA ARG A 743 -51.44 57.65 -23.70
C ARG A 743 -49.97 57.44 -24.15
N THR A 744 -49.83 57.54 -25.49
CA THR A 744 -48.93 58.37 -26.33
C THR A 744 -47.41 58.12 -26.46
N GLU A 745 -47.01 57.95 -27.75
CA GLU A 745 -45.74 58.32 -28.44
C GLU A 745 -44.46 57.55 -28.08
N GLY A 746 -43.60 57.02 -28.96
CA GLY A 746 -43.46 56.94 -30.42
C GLY A 746 -42.12 56.26 -30.80
N GLY A 747 -42.01 55.66 -32.01
CA GLY A 747 -40.78 55.32 -32.77
C GLY A 747 -39.94 54.11 -32.29
N ALA A 748 -40.00 52.91 -32.88
CA ALA A 748 -39.38 52.44 -34.14
C ALA A 748 -37.83 52.39 -34.17
N LYS A 749 -37.22 51.19 -34.13
CA LYS A 749 -36.56 50.52 -35.27
C LYS A 749 -35.82 49.24 -34.90
N GLU A 750 -35.73 48.40 -35.93
CA GLU A 750 -35.30 47.01 -36.05
C GLU A 750 -33.88 46.97 -36.69
N ARG A 751 -33.12 45.89 -36.45
CA ARG A 751 -32.21 45.16 -37.38
C ARG A 751 -30.69 45.02 -37.08
N ASP A 752 -30.27 43.79 -37.41
CA ASP A 752 -28.99 43.29 -37.96
C ASP A 752 -27.91 42.65 -37.04
N ASP A 753 -27.85 41.32 -37.12
CA ASP A 753 -26.67 40.41 -37.03
C ASP A 753 -25.93 40.47 -38.43
N PRO A 754 -24.65 40.03 -38.70
CA PRO A 754 -23.93 38.89 -38.09
C PRO A 754 -22.37 38.89 -38.03
N SER A 755 -21.83 37.89 -37.33
CA SER A 755 -20.58 37.12 -37.63
C SER A 755 -19.16 37.72 -37.48
N LYS A 756 -18.38 37.22 -36.50
CA LYS A 756 -17.06 36.49 -36.62
C LYS A 756 -16.22 36.51 -35.30
N PRO A 757 -15.26 35.57 -35.11
CA PRO A 757 -14.88 35.01 -33.81
C PRO A 757 -13.70 35.74 -33.12
N ILE A 758 -13.70 35.71 -31.79
CA ILE A 758 -12.64 36.27 -30.94
C ILE A 758 -11.51 35.25 -30.77
N VAL A 759 -10.30 35.64 -31.17
CA VAL A 759 -9.04 34.91 -31.01
C VAL A 759 -8.52 35.03 -29.58
N ARG A 760 -8.17 33.90 -28.97
CA ARG A 760 -7.52 33.80 -27.64
C ARG A 760 -6.08 34.32 -27.70
N GLN A 761 -5.72 35.21 -26.78
CA GLN A 761 -4.32 35.57 -26.50
C GLN A 761 -3.80 34.86 -25.23
N ARG A 762 -2.50 34.54 -25.29
CA ARG A 762 -1.69 33.82 -24.30
C ARG A 762 -1.51 34.61 -23.00
N SER A 763 -1.60 33.93 -21.85
CA SER A 763 -1.19 34.46 -20.55
C SER A 763 0.28 34.10 -20.27
N GLY A 764 1.11 35.12 -20.10
CA GLY A 764 2.53 35.02 -19.76
C GLY A 764 2.78 34.93 -18.24
N ILE A 765 4.00 34.50 -17.96
CA ILE A 765 4.69 34.35 -16.67
C ILE A 765 4.76 35.67 -15.90
N GLY A 766 4.45 35.66 -14.60
CA GLY A 766 4.70 36.80 -13.71
C GLY A 766 4.11 36.64 -12.31
N SER A 767 5.00 36.60 -11.32
CA SER A 767 4.82 36.67 -9.86
C SER A 767 3.60 37.46 -9.38
N TYR A 768 2.76 36.85 -8.53
CA TYR A 768 1.79 37.55 -7.69
C TYR A 768 2.36 37.64 -6.28
N GLU A 769 2.89 38.81 -5.91
CA GLU A 769 3.10 39.21 -4.53
C GLU A 769 1.87 40.00 -4.05
N ASP A 770 1.40 39.69 -2.86
CA ASP A 770 0.16 40.18 -2.26
C ASP A 770 0.32 41.66 -1.80
N PRO A 771 -0.59 42.57 -2.15
CA PRO A 771 -0.56 43.99 -1.74
C PRO A 771 -0.61 44.24 -0.22
N ALA A 772 -0.70 43.20 0.60
CA ALA A 772 -0.51 43.27 2.06
C ALA A 772 0.96 43.43 2.49
N ASP A 773 1.94 42.93 1.71
CA ASP A 773 3.36 42.93 2.10
C ASP A 773 4.10 44.26 1.83
N GLU A 774 3.65 45.05 0.84
CA GLU A 774 4.16 46.41 0.60
C GLU A 774 3.86 47.39 1.75
N ARG A 775 2.84 47.11 2.57
CA ARG A 775 2.45 47.99 3.69
C ARG A 775 3.27 47.75 4.96
N ARG A 776 3.99 46.63 5.07
CA ARG A 776 4.86 46.32 6.22
C ARG A 776 6.28 46.87 6.09
N GLN A 777 6.75 47.18 4.88
CA GLN A 777 8.11 47.74 4.67
C GLN A 777 8.27 49.23 5.00
N LYS A 778 7.19 50.00 5.20
CA LYS A 778 7.27 51.47 5.38
C LYS A 778 7.32 51.99 6.82
N ARG A 779 7.61 51.16 7.83
CA ARG A 779 7.76 51.64 9.23
C ARG A 779 8.94 51.01 9.95
N ARG A 780 10.12 51.63 9.82
CA ARG A 780 11.19 51.58 10.84
C ARG A 780 11.86 52.96 10.95
N PRO A 781 11.87 53.62 12.12
CA PRO A 781 12.75 54.75 12.37
C PRO A 781 14.15 54.25 12.74
N GLY A 782 15.18 54.93 12.23
CA GLY A 782 16.58 54.56 12.42
C GLY A 782 17.29 55.27 13.59
N LYS A 783 18.42 54.66 13.99
CA LYS A 783 19.55 55.18 14.80
C LYS A 783 19.22 55.44 16.29
N THR A 784 20.04 55.14 17.31
CA THR A 784 21.51 55.03 17.52
C THR A 784 21.79 54.29 18.84
N GLY A 785 22.94 53.62 19.01
CA GLY A 785 23.53 53.38 20.35
C GLY A 785 24.30 52.06 20.49
N ARG A 786 25.61 52.16 20.76
CA ARG A 786 26.58 51.07 21.02
C ARG A 786 26.65 50.74 22.54
N PRO A 787 27.45 49.74 22.99
CA PRO A 787 27.01 48.67 23.91
C PRO A 787 27.55 48.78 25.35
N GLY A 788 27.02 47.97 26.28
CA GLY A 788 27.64 47.77 27.59
C GLY A 788 26.96 46.71 28.47
N HIS A 789 27.78 45.72 28.86
CA HIS A 789 27.64 44.65 29.87
C HIS A 789 26.88 43.38 29.51
#